data_AF-A0A1Y1X292-F1
#
_entry.id   AF-A0A1Y1X292-F1
#
_cell.length_a   1.000
_cell.length_b   1.000
_cell.length_c   1.000
_cell.angle_alpha   90.00
_cell.angle_beta   90.00
_cell.angle_gamma   90.00
#
_symmetry.space_group_name_H-M   'P 1'
#
loop_
_entity.id
_entity.type
_entity.pdbx_description
1 polymer ?
#
loop_
_entity_poly.entity_id
_entity_poly.type
_entity_poly.pdbx_seq_one_letter_code
_entity_poly.pdbx_strand_id
1 'polypeptide(L)'
;MEFNLEKKFYIYIFYCFIYIISYVKAKEYSINITNDDINNLDYIINQKQQTNKDLVLYFNEKEYDFSTSSGLNINIRTNVTFINTKRTKITFNFGNKNQNNIRINFFEKTGILKIINIKFQNFKPNDPNVYLLKSSASNDNYQLIFEKCAFENISNNIFKSQYRCSKVTQNEPQVIFNNCRFTKINHRILSTLNEIDNSEEETSLCNKINFENCNFNNNNDLMLIHRGTININNCHFTNTSSSTGESAAFIESRTINNQIIISNTIFESSEVTHNVPYMHFIGTSVTIKNTTFSGCHTDNGYLIKIDKCFDNNKITIDNSKFDDVSTIFYGNYNTIDFKNSEIKNIHLKNSIPLFNNNKNTLINIINSSFRNLSTIGSSLLGSEATYNCSDVEFANVSTNAKAIIHLLYNSHSFNNVLAKNISNYGDISDASFIYFDSGEVMQILNLNNVNIINGKSNGPFIRISGDSNIINIKNSNFNKINSYGSIIKNYSKKSKVVIQNLTFDENKNLDKTECGTIHFENDLELSISDSSFSRNLSKNYGGAICLTNNNNLTLSIKSSQYISNTAERGGAIYFDSYIHNNNNNNNNNSSQCSISIKNVIFSENKVTNFGGAIYSNNEKLYQAEIKDLKFSNNLAKIAGGAIYVPNNRDKKSLDISNCIFSNNVGEAYGNDYTTEVSYIKRNTNNDPYKMKIGEYVQLKFLLYDEFNMKIEDKYNIYSNISIKVLLLDNFNKTDNSNSNSNIILKGNICSFYKGVCDLSQMKLYAIPGNYTLLINVENHYNSKKFKIDNVIVNMRDCDQNQYKITKDNNIVICEDPVCDRCFNGICTPPENHTINSVELNTCTCSDGYKGLYCDEKILIDLNKIVKDSIYPTGIAMLLVLLSIVFLIYNRNKRVIQETGFTRHIIYSLGVLLIYSSSFFLGYDNYLKCVINFILYHHGVILIYCILIIHIQINLAMGVNPKKKNKEESTEELDEVSVLPYNNASNNDANNSNSTMDILENTNNMSLRKLHLTIHTKNVNKLFKKIKTVNNLYSKIYLYYIFFVIIITVLITIKKLKENKKLVFDLSNKKFKYECPLDEYNNALSFIEFVFFIPLTIRQKKVWSYECIFKIVKYINYSILIWIATGPFLYFIANVVFQDNIKSKILLLTNGNFLCYTILYFLYMYNIIKTIIIRKSENPQYFFKYPSPNFCFEHKIYDCDCDRDMNEVIVENQINGYLLDYKYCLNLFDISNGKVHIISHIKKIKNKSNKKAFKF
;
A
#
# COMPACT_ATOMS: atom_id res chain seq x y z
N MET A 1 -61.79 -72.27 -12.49
CA MET A 1 -61.12 -72.94 -13.62
C MET A 1 -60.07 -71.98 -14.17
N GLU A 2 -58.82 -72.43 -14.17
CA GLU A 2 -57.67 -71.98 -15.01
C GLU A 2 -57.08 -70.56 -14.94
N PHE A 3 -56.98 -69.93 -13.75
CA PHE A 3 -55.99 -68.84 -13.58
C PHE A 3 -55.38 -68.71 -12.17
N ASN A 4 -55.48 -69.76 -11.34
CA ASN A 4 -55.09 -69.69 -9.92
C ASN A 4 -54.12 -70.80 -9.46
N LEU A 5 -53.56 -71.60 -10.38
CA LEU A 5 -52.63 -72.69 -10.05
C LEU A 5 -51.14 -72.32 -10.20
N GLU A 6 -50.74 -71.43 -11.13
CA GLU A 6 -49.32 -71.08 -11.28
C GLU A 6 -48.78 -70.25 -10.11
N LYS A 7 -49.57 -69.31 -9.54
CA LYS A 7 -49.14 -68.52 -8.37
C LYS A 7 -48.96 -69.34 -7.10
N LYS A 8 -49.77 -70.39 -6.90
CA LYS A 8 -49.62 -71.28 -5.74
C LYS A 8 -48.41 -72.20 -5.90
N PHE A 9 -48.06 -72.61 -7.12
CA PHE A 9 -46.89 -73.44 -7.38
C PHE A 9 -45.57 -72.70 -7.10
N TYR A 10 -45.46 -71.42 -7.50
CA TYR A 10 -44.29 -70.60 -7.15
C TYR A 10 -44.23 -70.26 -5.65
N ILE A 11 -45.38 -70.05 -4.98
CA ILE A 11 -45.41 -69.87 -3.52
C ILE A 11 -45.02 -71.17 -2.81
N TYR A 12 -45.41 -72.34 -3.31
CA TYR A 12 -45.04 -73.62 -2.71
C TYR A 12 -43.56 -73.94 -2.94
N ILE A 13 -43.01 -73.66 -4.13
CA ILE A 13 -41.57 -73.74 -4.38
C ILE A 13 -40.82 -72.75 -3.49
N PHE A 14 -41.36 -71.54 -3.27
CA PHE A 14 -40.77 -70.56 -2.36
C PHE A 14 -40.84 -71.00 -0.89
N TYR A 15 -41.94 -71.63 -0.44
CA TYR A 15 -42.05 -72.22 0.90
C TYR A 15 -41.16 -73.45 1.06
N CYS A 16 -41.01 -74.29 0.04
CA CYS A 16 -40.07 -75.40 0.05
C CYS A 16 -38.61 -74.91 0.04
N PHE A 17 -38.30 -73.82 -0.68
CA PHE A 17 -36.99 -73.19 -0.66
C PHE A 17 -36.70 -72.54 0.72
N ILE A 18 -37.68 -71.92 1.35
CA ILE A 18 -37.59 -71.41 2.73
C ILE A 18 -37.45 -72.55 3.74
N TYR A 19 -38.16 -73.66 3.55
CA TYR A 19 -38.11 -74.82 4.44
C TYR A 19 -36.74 -75.52 4.37
N ILE A 20 -36.15 -75.63 3.17
CA ILE A 20 -34.81 -76.20 2.96
C ILE A 20 -33.71 -75.27 3.49
N ILE A 21 -33.86 -73.94 3.36
CA ILE A 21 -32.93 -72.97 3.99
C ILE A 21 -33.06 -73.00 5.52
N SER A 22 -34.25 -73.30 6.07
CA SER A 22 -34.45 -73.37 7.52
C SER A 22 -33.88 -74.63 8.20
N TYR A 23 -33.43 -75.63 7.43
CA TYR A 23 -32.92 -76.90 7.98
C TYR A 23 -31.39 -77.06 7.93
N VAL A 24 -30.65 -76.06 7.45
CA VAL A 24 -29.19 -75.97 7.62
C VAL A 24 -28.88 -74.98 8.75
N LYS A 25 -29.41 -75.24 9.95
CA LYS A 25 -28.88 -74.59 11.16
C LYS A 25 -27.63 -75.35 11.59
N ALA A 26 -26.46 -74.81 11.24
CA ALA A 26 -25.27 -75.04 12.04
C ALA A 26 -25.65 -74.77 13.51
N LYS A 27 -25.34 -75.72 14.38
CA LYS A 27 -25.68 -75.66 15.81
C LYS A 27 -24.90 -74.50 16.43
N GLU A 28 -25.46 -73.28 16.44
CA GLU A 28 -24.90 -72.13 17.17
C GLU A 28 -24.83 -72.48 18.66
N TYR A 29 -23.67 -72.25 19.27
CA TYR A 29 -23.48 -72.47 20.69
C TYR A 29 -23.66 -71.13 21.40
N SER A 30 -24.83 -70.93 22.03
CA SER A 30 -25.16 -69.67 22.72
C SER A 30 -25.01 -69.79 24.24
N ILE A 31 -24.46 -68.75 24.89
CA ILE A 31 -24.30 -68.66 26.34
C ILE A 31 -24.87 -67.30 26.81
N ASN A 32 -25.67 -67.30 27.88
CA ASN A 32 -26.07 -66.07 28.58
C ASN A 32 -25.00 -65.73 29.62
N ILE A 33 -24.50 -64.50 29.60
CA ILE A 33 -23.47 -64.00 30.52
C ILE A 33 -24.12 -63.17 31.63
N THR A 34 -23.79 -63.48 32.87
CA THR A 34 -24.18 -62.73 34.08
C THR A 34 -23.02 -61.89 34.60
N ASN A 35 -23.27 -60.99 35.56
CA ASN A 35 -22.20 -60.20 36.18
C ASN A 35 -21.11 -61.05 36.85
N ASP A 36 -21.48 -62.19 37.45
CA ASP A 36 -20.54 -63.10 38.12
C ASP A 36 -19.58 -63.78 37.11
N ASP A 37 -19.99 -63.89 35.85
CA ASP A 37 -19.19 -64.50 34.79
C ASP A 37 -18.07 -63.58 34.28
N ILE A 38 -18.12 -62.27 34.53
CA ILE A 38 -17.16 -61.29 33.96
C ILE A 38 -15.71 -61.58 34.36
N ASN A 39 -15.48 -62.00 35.61
CA ASN A 39 -14.13 -62.33 36.09
C ASN A 39 -13.54 -63.60 35.44
N ASN A 40 -14.38 -64.46 34.84
CA ASN A 40 -13.97 -65.70 34.16
C ASN A 40 -14.31 -65.69 32.65
N LEU A 41 -14.63 -64.53 32.09
CA LEU A 41 -15.17 -64.43 30.73
C LEU A 41 -14.16 -64.91 29.67
N ASP A 42 -12.87 -64.66 29.88
CA ASP A 42 -11.79 -65.14 29.01
C ASP A 42 -11.71 -66.68 29.00
N TYR A 43 -11.82 -67.33 30.16
CA TYR A 43 -11.87 -68.78 30.29
C TYR A 43 -13.10 -69.36 29.59
N ILE A 44 -14.28 -68.74 29.78
CA ILE A 44 -15.54 -69.15 29.11
C ILE A 44 -15.35 -69.12 27.59
N ILE A 45 -14.85 -68.00 27.05
CA ILE A 45 -14.66 -67.84 25.60
C ILE A 45 -13.61 -68.83 25.08
N ASN A 46 -12.48 -68.97 25.76
CA ASN A 46 -11.35 -69.80 25.31
C ASN A 46 -11.67 -71.31 25.36
N GLN A 47 -12.44 -71.78 26.35
CA GLN A 47 -12.86 -73.19 26.45
C GLN A 47 -13.96 -73.56 25.46
N LYS A 48 -14.95 -72.69 25.27
CA LYS A 48 -16.17 -73.03 24.52
C LYS A 48 -16.01 -72.97 23.00
N GLN A 49 -14.91 -72.41 22.50
CA GLN A 49 -14.59 -72.35 21.06
C GLN A 49 -14.06 -73.68 20.46
N GLN A 50 -13.85 -74.74 21.25
CA GLN A 50 -13.19 -75.98 20.79
C GLN A 50 -13.97 -76.82 19.75
N THR A 51 -15.20 -76.45 19.37
CA THR A 51 -16.12 -77.31 18.59
C THR A 51 -16.36 -76.92 17.11
N ASN A 52 -15.51 -76.07 16.50
CA ASN A 52 -15.71 -75.54 15.12
C ASN A 52 -17.10 -74.89 14.89
N LYS A 53 -17.74 -74.37 15.94
CA LYS A 53 -19.06 -73.72 15.89
C LYS A 53 -18.95 -72.26 16.28
N ASP A 54 -19.86 -71.46 15.75
CA ASP A 54 -20.00 -70.05 16.11
C ASP A 54 -20.49 -69.94 17.56
N LEU A 55 -19.82 -69.08 18.35
CA LEU A 55 -20.11 -68.82 19.75
C LEU A 55 -20.85 -67.48 19.88
N VAL A 56 -22.06 -67.50 20.45
CA VAL A 56 -22.85 -66.28 20.69
C VAL A 56 -23.02 -66.05 22.18
N LEU A 57 -22.57 -64.91 22.68
CA LEU A 57 -22.59 -64.51 24.08
C LEU A 57 -23.63 -63.40 24.26
N TYR A 58 -24.70 -63.73 24.99
CA TYR A 58 -25.81 -62.84 25.27
C TYR A 58 -25.59 -62.10 26.57
N PHE A 59 -25.49 -60.78 26.51
CA PHE A 59 -25.37 -59.90 27.66
C PHE A 59 -26.70 -59.19 27.91
N ASN A 60 -27.47 -59.68 28.89
CA ASN A 60 -28.86 -59.27 29.11
C ASN A 60 -29.06 -58.35 30.34
N GLU A 61 -28.05 -58.17 31.19
CA GLU A 61 -28.12 -57.25 32.34
C GLU A 61 -27.90 -55.80 31.92
N LYS A 62 -28.43 -54.83 32.67
CA LYS A 62 -28.34 -53.40 32.30
C LYS A 62 -26.88 -52.89 32.29
N GLU A 63 -26.08 -53.41 33.21
CA GLU A 63 -24.71 -52.98 33.45
C GLU A 63 -23.87 -54.18 33.88
N TYR A 64 -22.66 -54.27 33.34
CA TYR A 64 -21.65 -55.24 33.71
C TYR A 64 -20.45 -54.49 34.30
N ASP A 65 -20.09 -54.82 35.55
CA ASP A 65 -18.98 -54.16 36.24
C ASP A 65 -17.64 -54.81 35.85
N PHE A 66 -16.87 -54.10 35.03
CA PHE A 66 -15.52 -54.51 34.66
C PHE A 66 -14.47 -54.02 35.66
N SER A 67 -14.83 -53.24 36.69
CA SER A 67 -13.90 -52.59 37.61
C SER A 67 -13.08 -53.56 38.48
N THR A 68 -13.54 -54.80 38.66
CA THR A 68 -12.85 -55.86 39.42
C THR A 68 -12.07 -56.85 38.55
N SER A 69 -12.22 -56.81 37.22
CA SER A 69 -11.60 -57.79 36.32
C SER A 69 -10.08 -57.56 36.19
N SER A 70 -9.26 -58.61 36.12
CA SER A 70 -7.80 -58.51 35.94
C SER A 70 -7.36 -58.19 34.49
N GLY A 71 -8.26 -57.64 33.67
CA GLY A 71 -8.15 -57.57 32.22
C GLY A 71 -8.55 -58.88 31.53
N LEU A 72 -9.10 -58.80 30.32
CA LEU A 72 -9.57 -59.93 29.55
C LEU A 72 -8.61 -60.27 28.42
N ASN A 73 -8.30 -61.56 28.25
CA ASN A 73 -7.50 -62.05 27.12
C ASN A 73 -8.27 -63.06 26.27
N ILE A 74 -8.90 -62.56 25.22
CA ILE A 74 -9.79 -63.30 24.34
C ILE A 74 -9.01 -63.87 23.16
N ASN A 75 -8.93 -65.18 23.04
CA ASN A 75 -8.31 -65.86 21.91
C ASN A 75 -9.40 -66.28 20.92
N ILE A 76 -9.43 -65.68 19.73
CA ILE A 76 -10.42 -65.98 18.70
C ILE A 76 -9.91 -67.12 17.80
N ARG A 77 -10.63 -68.24 17.81
CA ARG A 77 -10.37 -69.46 17.02
C ARG A 77 -11.52 -69.81 16.07
N THR A 78 -12.74 -69.37 16.40
CA THR A 78 -13.97 -69.48 15.60
C THR A 78 -14.69 -68.13 15.60
N ASN A 79 -15.83 -67.98 14.92
CA ASN A 79 -16.60 -66.74 15.02
C ASN A 79 -17.21 -66.60 16.41
N VAL A 80 -17.04 -65.42 17.01
CA VAL A 80 -17.56 -65.06 18.33
C VAL A 80 -18.41 -63.81 18.21
N THR A 81 -19.62 -63.82 18.77
CA THR A 81 -20.51 -62.65 18.78
C THR A 81 -20.89 -62.27 20.21
N PHE A 82 -20.60 -61.04 20.62
CA PHE A 82 -21.13 -60.43 21.83
C PHE A 82 -22.37 -59.62 21.44
N ILE A 83 -23.53 -59.97 21.99
CA ILE A 83 -24.79 -59.32 21.61
C ILE A 83 -25.66 -59.00 22.82
N ASN A 84 -26.24 -57.80 22.78
CA ASN A 84 -27.36 -57.42 23.62
C ASN A 84 -28.63 -57.34 22.75
N THR A 85 -29.65 -58.13 23.10
CA THR A 85 -30.94 -58.19 22.40
C THR A 85 -31.94 -57.14 22.89
N LYS A 86 -31.71 -56.47 24.02
CA LYS A 86 -32.61 -55.45 24.56
C LYS A 86 -32.50 -54.13 23.80
N ARG A 87 -33.62 -53.39 23.72
CA ARG A 87 -33.68 -52.06 23.07
C ARG A 87 -32.73 -51.04 23.70
N THR A 88 -32.44 -51.15 25.01
CA THR A 88 -31.49 -50.30 25.72
C THR A 88 -30.09 -50.89 25.62
N LYS A 89 -29.08 -50.08 25.24
CA LYS A 89 -27.66 -50.49 25.25
C LYS A 89 -27.25 -50.92 26.67
N ILE A 90 -26.57 -52.05 26.78
CA ILE A 90 -25.92 -52.47 28.04
C ILE A 90 -24.64 -51.70 28.26
N THR A 91 -24.25 -51.47 29.51
CA THR A 91 -23.02 -50.75 29.85
C THR A 91 -21.96 -51.71 30.37
N PHE A 92 -20.80 -51.76 29.72
CA PHE A 92 -19.55 -52.28 30.28
C PHE A 92 -18.86 -51.12 31.00
N ASN A 93 -18.94 -51.11 32.33
CA ASN A 93 -18.44 -50.03 33.16
C ASN A 93 -17.08 -50.40 33.75
N PHE A 94 -16.03 -49.62 33.45
CA PHE A 94 -14.67 -49.89 33.92
C PHE A 94 -14.34 -49.19 35.25
N GLY A 95 -15.28 -48.44 35.83
CA GLY A 95 -15.18 -47.87 37.17
C GLY A 95 -14.01 -46.90 37.39
N ASN A 96 -13.41 -46.36 36.33
CA ASN A 96 -12.21 -45.51 36.36
C ASN A 96 -10.99 -46.15 37.06
N LYS A 97 -10.84 -47.49 37.02
CA LYS A 97 -9.72 -48.22 37.63
C LYS A 97 -8.64 -48.63 36.61
N ASN A 98 -7.45 -48.93 37.14
CA ASN A 98 -6.19 -48.88 36.38
C ASN A 98 -5.77 -50.09 35.55
N GLN A 99 -6.42 -51.24 35.65
CA GLN A 99 -5.81 -52.51 35.21
C GLN A 99 -6.57 -53.29 34.12
N ASN A 100 -7.71 -52.78 33.65
CA ASN A 100 -8.73 -53.64 33.05
C ASN A 100 -8.86 -53.36 31.55
N ASN A 101 -7.98 -53.93 30.72
CA ASN A 101 -8.08 -53.87 29.25
C ASN A 101 -8.60 -55.18 28.64
N ILE A 102 -9.04 -55.12 27.39
CA ILE A 102 -9.48 -56.27 26.61
C ILE A 102 -8.46 -56.52 25.49
N ARG A 103 -7.72 -57.63 25.59
CA ARG A 103 -6.79 -58.12 24.56
C ARG A 103 -7.49 -59.18 23.72
N ILE A 104 -7.42 -59.03 22.41
CA ILE A 104 -8.06 -59.91 21.42
C ILE A 104 -6.95 -60.48 20.54
N ASN A 105 -6.73 -61.79 20.59
CA ASN A 105 -5.71 -62.45 19.77
C ASN A 105 -6.38 -63.30 18.70
N PHE A 106 -6.12 -63.00 17.43
CA PHE A 106 -6.53 -63.82 16.29
C PHE A 106 -5.36 -64.74 15.91
N PHE A 107 -5.55 -66.06 16.04
CA PHE A 107 -4.55 -67.08 15.72
C PHE A 107 -4.86 -67.74 14.38
N GLU A 108 -3.86 -67.88 13.49
CA GLU A 108 -3.71 -68.66 12.22
C GLU A 108 -4.94 -68.92 11.28
N LYS A 109 -6.17 -69.05 11.78
CA LYS A 109 -7.43 -69.22 11.04
C LYS A 109 -8.25 -67.93 10.97
N THR A 110 -9.14 -67.87 9.97
CA THR A 110 -10.24 -66.89 9.84
C THR A 110 -11.08 -66.82 11.11
N GLY A 111 -11.00 -65.72 11.85
CA GLY A 111 -11.83 -65.47 13.03
C GLY A 111 -12.58 -64.15 12.92
N ILE A 112 -13.90 -64.17 13.14
CA ILE A 112 -14.72 -62.96 13.24
C ILE A 112 -15.09 -62.74 14.71
N LEU A 113 -14.76 -61.57 15.28
CA LEU A 113 -15.32 -61.12 16.54
C LEU A 113 -16.31 -59.98 16.27
N LYS A 114 -17.59 -60.19 16.59
CA LYS A 114 -18.64 -59.19 16.42
C LYS A 114 -19.16 -58.72 17.78
N ILE A 115 -19.22 -57.41 18.01
CA ILE A 115 -19.71 -56.79 19.25
C ILE A 115 -20.86 -55.86 18.88
N ILE A 116 -22.06 -56.17 19.38
CA ILE A 116 -23.30 -55.53 18.95
C ILE A 116 -24.04 -54.91 20.13
N ASN A 117 -24.38 -53.62 20.00
CA ASN A 117 -25.29 -52.90 20.92
C ASN A 117 -24.77 -52.82 22.36
N ILE A 118 -23.46 -52.61 22.52
CA ILE A 118 -22.74 -52.48 23.81
C ILE A 118 -22.20 -51.05 23.99
N LYS A 119 -22.32 -50.52 25.20
CA LYS A 119 -21.73 -49.24 25.62
C LYS A 119 -20.50 -49.50 26.51
N PHE A 120 -19.34 -48.96 26.16
CA PHE A 120 -18.13 -48.95 26.99
C PHE A 120 -18.04 -47.60 27.70
N GLN A 121 -17.85 -47.61 29.03
CA GLN A 121 -17.86 -46.37 29.83
C GLN A 121 -16.82 -46.36 30.96
N ASN A 122 -16.34 -45.16 31.31
CA ASN A 122 -15.53 -44.88 32.51
C ASN A 122 -14.18 -45.62 32.54
N PHE A 123 -13.44 -45.61 31.43
CA PHE A 123 -12.10 -46.20 31.34
C PHE A 123 -11.01 -45.13 31.54
N LYS A 124 -10.20 -45.30 32.59
CA LYS A 124 -9.16 -44.35 33.01
C LYS A 124 -7.95 -45.06 33.62
N PRO A 125 -7.10 -45.72 32.82
CA PRO A 125 -5.83 -46.25 33.33
C PRO A 125 -4.80 -45.14 33.56
N ASN A 126 -3.96 -45.33 34.59
CA ASN A 126 -2.85 -44.44 34.95
C ASN A 126 -1.77 -44.36 33.86
N ASP A 127 -1.55 -45.44 33.10
CA ASP A 127 -0.55 -45.48 32.04
C ASP A 127 -1.18 -45.03 30.71
N PRO A 128 -0.68 -43.95 30.08
CA PRO A 128 -1.17 -43.45 28.79
C PRO A 128 -0.95 -44.42 27.61
N ASN A 129 -0.19 -45.52 27.80
CA ASN A 129 0.02 -46.53 26.76
C ASN A 129 -1.00 -47.68 26.80
N VAL A 130 -1.92 -47.67 27.76
CA VAL A 130 -2.94 -48.71 27.90
C VAL A 130 -4.15 -48.36 27.03
N TYR A 131 -4.56 -49.31 26.20
CA TYR A 131 -5.74 -49.22 25.34
C TYR A 131 -6.88 -50.01 25.97
N LEU A 132 -8.12 -49.52 25.85
CA LEU A 132 -9.32 -50.25 26.28
C LEU A 132 -9.40 -51.61 25.56
N LEU A 133 -9.14 -51.60 24.26
CA LEU A 133 -9.17 -52.74 23.35
C LEU A 133 -7.83 -52.82 22.61
N LYS A 134 -7.20 -53.99 22.60
CA LYS A 134 -6.01 -54.25 21.79
C LYS A 134 -6.20 -55.54 21.01
N SER A 135 -6.18 -55.47 19.67
CA SER A 135 -6.16 -56.67 18.83
C SER A 135 -4.74 -56.98 18.37
N SER A 136 -4.40 -58.27 18.36
CA SER A 136 -3.16 -58.83 17.83
C SER A 136 -3.50 -59.91 16.79
N ALA A 137 -2.99 -59.81 15.57
CA ALA A 137 -3.23 -60.80 14.50
C ALA A 137 -1.92 -61.20 13.79
N SER A 138 -1.76 -62.48 13.47
CA SER A 138 -0.57 -63.02 12.79
C SER A 138 -0.66 -63.00 11.25
N ASN A 139 -1.82 -62.66 10.69
CA ASN A 139 -2.07 -62.44 9.27
C ASN A 139 -3.22 -61.41 9.12
N ASP A 140 -3.57 -61.04 7.89
CA ASP A 140 -4.65 -60.09 7.60
C ASP A 140 -6.05 -60.73 7.52
N ASN A 141 -6.18 -62.04 7.73
CA ASN A 141 -7.40 -62.80 7.54
C ASN A 141 -8.25 -62.91 8.83
N TYR A 142 -8.70 -61.76 9.33
CA TYR A 142 -9.57 -61.66 10.51
C TYR A 142 -10.57 -60.51 10.35
N GLN A 143 -11.63 -60.50 11.16
CA GLN A 143 -12.53 -59.35 11.25
C GLN A 143 -12.93 -59.05 12.69
N LEU A 144 -12.91 -57.77 13.04
CA LEU A 144 -13.42 -57.23 14.30
C LEU A 144 -14.50 -56.19 14.00
N ILE A 145 -15.75 -56.50 14.35
CA ILE A 145 -16.92 -55.70 13.95
C ILE A 145 -17.61 -55.14 15.20
N PHE A 146 -17.66 -53.81 15.33
CA PHE A 146 -18.47 -53.10 16.31
C PHE A 146 -19.72 -52.56 15.62
N GLU A 147 -20.90 -52.99 16.05
CA GLU A 147 -22.17 -52.57 15.47
C GLU A 147 -23.06 -51.90 16.53
N LYS A 148 -23.47 -50.66 16.29
CA LYS A 148 -24.32 -49.87 17.21
C LYS A 148 -23.71 -49.70 18.60
N CYS A 149 -22.38 -49.72 18.73
CA CYS A 149 -21.70 -49.56 20.01
C CYS A 149 -21.62 -48.08 20.45
N ALA A 150 -21.34 -47.83 21.73
CA ALA A 150 -21.08 -46.50 22.25
C ALA A 150 -19.82 -46.50 23.13
N PHE A 151 -19.01 -45.46 23.05
CA PHE A 151 -17.81 -45.26 23.85
C PHE A 151 -17.94 -43.88 24.51
N GLU A 152 -18.04 -43.84 25.84
CA GLU A 152 -18.36 -42.63 26.57
C GLU A 152 -17.48 -42.42 27.81
N ASN A 153 -17.03 -41.18 28.02
CA ASN A 153 -16.21 -40.79 29.19
C ASN A 153 -14.97 -41.69 29.35
N ILE A 154 -14.16 -41.77 28.29
CA ILE A 154 -12.92 -42.55 28.29
C ILE A 154 -11.76 -41.57 28.29
N SER A 155 -10.92 -41.65 29.32
CA SER A 155 -9.81 -40.70 29.49
C SER A 155 -8.46 -41.26 29.04
N ASN A 156 -8.43 -42.28 28.18
CA ASN A 156 -7.23 -42.90 27.63
C ASN A 156 -7.53 -43.53 26.24
N ASN A 157 -6.59 -44.25 25.63
CA ASN A 157 -6.77 -44.75 24.27
C ASN A 157 -7.83 -45.86 24.20
N ILE A 158 -8.62 -45.90 23.12
CA ILE A 158 -9.68 -46.89 22.94
C ILE A 158 -9.13 -48.16 22.28
N PHE A 159 -8.64 -48.07 21.04
CA PHE A 159 -8.35 -49.27 20.25
C PHE A 159 -6.96 -49.25 19.61
N LYS A 160 -6.19 -50.32 19.82
CA LYS A 160 -4.93 -50.59 19.12
C LYS A 160 -5.06 -51.84 18.24
N SER A 161 -4.92 -51.66 16.93
CA SER A 161 -4.79 -52.75 15.95
C SER A 161 -3.31 -53.05 15.71
N GLN A 162 -2.83 -54.13 16.31
CA GLN A 162 -1.48 -54.66 16.13
C GLN A 162 -1.55 -55.91 15.24
N TYR A 163 -0.77 -55.97 14.19
CA TYR A 163 -0.82 -57.07 13.24
C TYR A 163 0.57 -57.35 12.66
N ARG A 164 0.77 -58.56 12.15
CA ARG A 164 1.99 -58.97 11.47
C ARG A 164 1.61 -59.48 10.08
N CYS A 165 1.80 -58.67 9.04
CA CYS A 165 1.43 -59.04 7.68
C CYS A 165 2.38 -58.42 6.65
N SER A 166 2.88 -59.25 5.75
CA SER A 166 3.74 -58.83 4.63
C SER A 166 3.01 -58.79 3.29
N LYS A 167 1.91 -59.55 3.14
CA LYS A 167 1.15 -59.67 1.89
C LYS A 167 -0.34 -59.80 2.17
N VAL A 168 -1.14 -59.09 1.39
CA VAL A 168 -2.61 -59.12 1.46
C VAL A 168 -3.15 -60.47 1.01
N THR A 169 -4.03 -61.08 1.81
CA THR A 169 -4.77 -62.31 1.49
C THR A 169 -6.28 -62.07 1.37
N GLN A 170 -6.82 -60.96 1.88
CA GLN A 170 -8.24 -60.58 1.71
C GLN A 170 -8.45 -59.08 1.44
N ASN A 171 -9.58 -58.75 0.79
CA ASN A 171 -9.97 -57.36 0.48
C ASN A 171 -10.95 -56.74 1.51
N GLU A 172 -11.56 -57.57 2.34
CA GLU A 172 -12.50 -57.16 3.36
C GLU A 172 -11.79 -56.39 4.49
N PRO A 173 -12.45 -55.38 5.11
CA PRO A 173 -11.86 -54.64 6.21
C PRO A 173 -11.69 -55.54 7.45
N GLN A 174 -10.50 -55.48 8.04
CA GLN A 174 -10.15 -56.20 9.26
C GLN A 174 -10.85 -55.63 10.49
N VAL A 175 -11.17 -54.34 10.50
CA VAL A 175 -11.91 -53.70 11.61
C VAL A 175 -13.03 -52.82 11.07
N ILE A 176 -14.24 -52.97 11.60
CA ILE A 176 -15.41 -52.20 11.18
C ILE A 176 -16.09 -51.59 12.42
N PHE A 177 -16.26 -50.28 12.43
CA PHE A 177 -17.15 -49.57 13.35
C PHE A 177 -18.37 -49.09 12.55
N ASN A 178 -19.54 -49.66 12.80
CA ASN A 178 -20.77 -49.33 12.08
C ASN A 178 -21.85 -48.81 13.04
N ASN A 179 -22.38 -47.61 12.78
CA ASN A 179 -23.36 -46.92 13.62
C ASN A 179 -22.88 -46.72 15.08
N CYS A 180 -21.58 -46.47 15.27
CA CYS A 180 -20.99 -46.29 16.60
C CYS A 180 -20.99 -44.82 17.03
N ARG A 181 -20.99 -44.59 18.35
CA ARG A 181 -20.89 -43.25 18.94
C ARG A 181 -19.66 -43.15 19.85
N PHE A 182 -18.90 -42.07 19.73
CA PHE A 182 -17.75 -41.76 20.56
C PHE A 182 -17.95 -40.38 21.18
N THR A 183 -17.97 -40.28 22.51
CA THR A 183 -18.27 -39.03 23.20
C THR A 183 -17.38 -38.84 24.42
N LYS A 184 -16.76 -37.66 24.54
CA LYS A 184 -15.86 -37.32 25.67
C LYS A 184 -14.70 -38.31 25.79
N ILE A 185 -13.95 -38.47 24.70
CA ILE A 185 -12.73 -39.26 24.66
C ILE A 185 -11.53 -38.33 24.74
N ASN A 186 -10.67 -38.47 25.76
CA ASN A 186 -9.56 -37.54 25.99
C ASN A 186 -8.26 -37.90 25.24
N HIS A 187 -8.17 -39.08 24.65
CA HIS A 187 -7.00 -39.60 23.92
C HIS A 187 -7.45 -40.45 22.72
N ARG A 188 -6.52 -41.20 22.10
CA ARG A 188 -6.71 -41.80 20.78
C ARG A 188 -7.83 -42.83 20.72
N ILE A 189 -8.70 -42.70 19.72
CA ILE A 189 -9.69 -43.73 19.42
C ILE A 189 -9.01 -44.92 18.73
N LEU A 190 -8.08 -44.64 17.81
CA LEU A 190 -7.43 -45.66 17.00
C LEU A 190 -5.92 -45.50 16.97
N SER A 191 -5.20 -46.60 17.13
CA SER A 191 -3.78 -46.73 16.76
C SER A 191 -3.57 -47.99 15.93
N THR A 192 -2.85 -47.90 14.82
CA THR A 192 -2.42 -49.07 14.04
C THR A 192 -0.92 -49.30 14.16
N LEU A 193 -0.48 -50.56 14.14
CA LEU A 193 0.93 -50.94 14.13
C LEU A 193 1.13 -52.27 13.39
N ASN A 194 1.89 -52.26 12.30
CA ASN A 194 2.45 -53.49 11.73
C ASN A 194 3.76 -53.83 12.44
N GLU A 195 3.91 -55.07 12.91
CA GLU A 195 5.15 -55.55 13.54
C GLU A 195 6.27 -55.86 12.52
N ILE A 196 5.93 -55.98 11.24
CA ILE A 196 6.92 -56.16 10.17
C ILE A 196 7.41 -54.78 9.72
N ASP A 197 8.70 -54.51 9.88
CA ASP A 197 9.30 -53.23 9.51
C ASP A 197 9.70 -53.13 8.02
N ASN A 198 9.10 -53.92 7.12
CA ASN A 198 9.42 -53.89 5.67
C ASN A 198 8.66 -52.78 4.95
N SER A 199 9.35 -51.90 4.20
CA SER A 199 8.77 -50.74 3.52
C SER A 199 7.98 -51.04 2.23
N GLU A 200 7.49 -52.27 2.03
CA GLU A 200 6.78 -52.67 0.81
C GLU A 200 5.34 -52.09 0.76
N GLU A 201 4.88 -51.65 -0.42
CA GLU A 201 3.55 -51.08 -0.66
C GLU A 201 2.41 -52.02 -0.21
N GLU A 202 2.54 -53.34 -0.34
CA GLU A 202 1.49 -54.30 0.03
C GLU A 202 1.21 -54.34 1.55
N THR A 203 2.13 -53.88 2.40
CA THR A 203 1.99 -54.01 3.86
C THR A 203 0.96 -53.08 4.48
N SER A 204 0.63 -51.95 3.85
CA SER A 204 -0.39 -51.00 4.34
C SER A 204 -1.82 -51.44 4.02
N LEU A 205 -2.00 -52.36 3.06
CA LEU A 205 -3.29 -52.92 2.67
C LEU A 205 -3.72 -54.07 3.59
N CYS A 206 -2.80 -54.67 4.35
CA CYS A 206 -3.07 -55.74 5.30
C CYS A 206 -3.97 -55.36 6.50
N ASN A 207 -4.20 -54.08 6.74
CA ASN A 207 -5.04 -53.62 7.85
C ASN A 207 -5.91 -52.45 7.41
N LYS A 208 -7.09 -52.80 6.93
CA LYS A 208 -8.15 -51.91 6.49
C LYS A 208 -9.18 -51.74 7.60
N ILE A 209 -9.38 -50.50 8.03
CA ILE A 209 -10.28 -50.13 9.13
C ILE A 209 -11.35 -49.18 8.60
N ASN A 210 -12.62 -49.54 8.79
CA ASN A 210 -13.76 -48.77 8.34
C ASN A 210 -14.53 -48.16 9.51
N PHE A 211 -14.87 -46.88 9.39
CA PHE A 211 -15.87 -46.19 10.21
C PHE A 211 -17.05 -45.83 9.30
N GLU A 212 -18.20 -46.42 9.58
CA GLU A 212 -19.44 -46.26 8.80
C GLU A 212 -20.52 -45.68 9.70
N ASN A 213 -21.16 -44.58 9.29
CA ASN A 213 -22.31 -43.99 9.99
C ASN A 213 -22.04 -43.64 11.46
N CYS A 214 -20.80 -43.22 11.79
CA CYS A 214 -20.37 -42.99 13.17
C CYS A 214 -20.46 -41.51 13.57
N ASN A 215 -20.70 -41.26 14.87
CA ASN A 215 -20.75 -39.92 15.45
C ASN A 215 -19.65 -39.72 16.52
N PHE A 216 -18.91 -38.63 16.41
CA PHE A 216 -17.79 -38.25 17.26
C PHE A 216 -18.04 -36.86 17.84
N ASN A 217 -18.16 -36.76 19.16
CA ASN A 217 -18.47 -35.50 19.83
C ASN A 217 -17.58 -35.24 21.05
N ASN A 218 -16.91 -34.09 21.10
CA ASN A 218 -16.01 -33.68 22.18
C ASN A 218 -14.90 -34.70 22.41
N ASN A 219 -14.08 -34.95 21.38
CA ASN A 219 -13.02 -35.95 21.43
C ASN A 219 -11.67 -35.33 21.10
N ASN A 220 -10.60 -35.90 21.64
CA ASN A 220 -9.22 -35.47 21.42
C ASN A 220 -8.40 -36.57 20.73
N ASP A 221 -7.46 -36.16 19.86
CA ASP A 221 -6.37 -36.98 19.32
C ASP A 221 -6.82 -38.27 18.61
N LEU A 222 -7.81 -38.17 17.72
CA LEU A 222 -8.64 -39.32 17.32
C LEU A 222 -7.86 -40.54 16.76
N MET A 223 -6.87 -40.36 15.89
CA MET A 223 -6.25 -41.49 15.16
C MET A 223 -4.74 -41.35 14.94
N LEU A 224 -4.00 -42.45 15.17
CA LEU A 224 -2.57 -42.60 14.84
C LEU A 224 -2.32 -43.80 13.93
N ILE A 225 -1.84 -43.57 12.72
CA ILE A 225 -1.63 -44.59 11.69
C ILE A 225 -0.14 -44.86 11.49
N HIS A 226 0.31 -46.04 11.91
CA HIS A 226 1.65 -46.57 11.68
C HIS A 226 1.54 -47.82 10.80
N ARG A 227 1.02 -47.61 9.57
CA ARG A 227 0.68 -48.58 8.51
C ARG A 227 -0.78 -49.05 8.54
N GLY A 228 -1.53 -48.78 7.48
CA GLY A 228 -2.92 -49.22 7.31
C GLY A 228 -3.70 -48.44 6.26
N THR A 229 -4.89 -48.94 5.96
CA THR A 229 -5.91 -48.27 5.13
C THR A 229 -7.08 -47.84 6.01
N ILE A 230 -7.42 -46.55 6.04
CA ILE A 230 -8.52 -46.03 6.86
C ILE A 230 -9.63 -45.50 5.95
N ASN A 231 -10.84 -46.01 6.11
CA ASN A 231 -12.04 -45.53 5.44
C ASN A 231 -13.00 -44.92 6.45
N ILE A 232 -13.40 -43.67 6.25
CA ILE A 232 -14.35 -42.94 7.09
C ILE A 232 -15.48 -42.50 6.18
N ASN A 233 -16.67 -43.05 6.37
CA ASN A 233 -17.80 -42.83 5.49
C ASN A 233 -19.07 -42.50 6.27
N ASN A 234 -19.77 -41.45 5.81
CA ASN A 234 -21.02 -40.97 6.40
C ASN A 234 -20.91 -40.67 7.90
N CYS A 235 -19.81 -40.04 8.33
CA CYS A 235 -19.54 -39.76 9.74
C CYS A 235 -19.71 -38.28 10.08
N HIS A 236 -19.91 -37.98 11.38
CA HIS A 236 -20.03 -36.62 11.89
C HIS A 236 -19.05 -36.39 13.04
N PHE A 237 -18.25 -35.34 12.95
CA PHE A 237 -17.25 -34.94 13.94
C PHE A 237 -17.56 -33.53 14.44
N THR A 238 -17.82 -33.39 15.74
CA THR A 238 -18.08 -32.09 16.39
C THR A 238 -17.15 -31.86 17.56
N ASN A 239 -16.62 -30.63 17.69
CA ASN A 239 -15.76 -30.22 18.79
C ASN A 239 -14.55 -31.15 18.98
N THR A 240 -13.83 -31.44 17.89
CA THR A 240 -12.58 -32.20 17.97
C THR A 240 -11.45 -31.30 18.44
N SER A 241 -10.65 -31.75 19.41
CA SER A 241 -9.48 -31.02 19.90
C SER A 241 -8.25 -31.94 19.98
N SER A 242 -7.21 -31.48 20.69
CA SER A 242 -5.98 -32.24 20.89
C SER A 242 -5.52 -32.16 22.36
N SER A 243 -4.67 -33.09 22.78
CA SER A 243 -3.97 -33.04 24.07
C SER A 243 -2.48 -32.70 23.90
N THR A 244 -1.81 -32.39 25.02
CA THR A 244 -0.40 -32.00 25.03
C THR A 244 0.51 -33.13 24.56
N GLY A 245 1.36 -32.86 23.57
CA GLY A 245 2.40 -33.80 23.08
C GLY A 245 2.03 -34.56 21.82
N GLU A 246 0.82 -34.39 21.30
CA GLU A 246 0.39 -34.96 20.03
C GLU A 246 0.81 -34.09 18.84
N SER A 247 0.74 -34.63 17.63
CA SER A 247 1.14 -33.92 16.39
C SER A 247 -0.03 -33.62 15.45
N ALA A 248 -1.24 -34.12 15.74
CA ALA A 248 -2.47 -33.79 15.04
C ALA A 248 -3.70 -34.03 15.93
N ALA A 249 -4.77 -33.25 15.73
CA ALA A 249 -6.01 -33.38 16.51
C ALA A 249 -6.91 -34.54 16.04
N PHE A 250 -7.02 -34.75 14.72
CA PHE A 250 -7.88 -35.78 14.13
C PHE A 250 -7.10 -37.02 13.69
N ILE A 251 -6.12 -36.85 12.81
CA ILE A 251 -5.38 -38.00 12.27
C ILE A 251 -3.93 -37.67 12.02
N GLU A 252 -3.05 -38.53 12.53
CA GLU A 252 -1.63 -38.54 12.22
C GLU A 252 -1.29 -39.82 11.45
N SER A 253 -0.62 -39.70 10.30
CA SER A 253 -0.05 -40.81 9.54
C SER A 253 1.47 -40.69 9.47
N ARG A 254 2.19 -41.60 10.14
CA ARG A 254 3.66 -41.52 10.35
C ARG A 254 4.51 -42.24 9.31
N THR A 255 3.91 -43.10 8.49
CA THR A 255 4.63 -44.04 7.61
C THR A 255 4.20 -43.85 6.16
N ILE A 256 5.08 -44.20 5.23
CA ILE A 256 4.78 -44.14 3.80
C ILE A 256 3.73 -45.19 3.39
N ASN A 257 3.06 -44.97 2.27
CA ASN A 257 2.12 -45.88 1.61
C ASN A 257 0.81 -46.13 2.36
N ASN A 258 0.50 -45.32 3.39
CA ASN A 258 -0.82 -45.33 4.00
C ASN A 258 -1.87 -44.80 3.01
N GLN A 259 -3.09 -45.32 3.13
CA GLN A 259 -4.23 -44.86 2.35
C GLN A 259 -5.36 -44.40 3.28
N ILE A 260 -5.81 -43.16 3.10
CA ILE A 260 -6.88 -42.57 3.91
C ILE A 260 -7.97 -42.08 2.96
N ILE A 261 -9.19 -42.59 3.16
CA ILE A 261 -10.38 -42.23 2.39
C ILE A 261 -11.44 -41.69 3.34
N ILE A 262 -11.85 -40.44 3.13
CA ILE A 262 -12.90 -39.77 3.90
C ILE A 262 -14.01 -39.39 2.93
N SER A 263 -15.19 -39.98 3.07
CA SER A 263 -16.34 -39.72 2.20
C SER A 263 -17.61 -39.36 2.97
N ASN A 264 -18.44 -38.49 2.37
CA ASN A 264 -19.78 -38.15 2.90
C ASN A 264 -19.75 -37.66 4.35
N THR A 265 -18.68 -36.98 4.79
CA THR A 265 -18.42 -36.72 6.20
C THR A 265 -18.53 -35.23 6.53
N ILE A 266 -18.91 -34.90 7.77
CA ILE A 266 -19.04 -33.51 8.24
C ILE A 266 -18.11 -33.30 9.44
N PHE A 267 -17.29 -32.25 9.39
CA PHE A 267 -16.46 -31.74 10.47
C PHE A 267 -16.94 -30.34 10.86
N GLU A 268 -17.36 -30.16 12.11
CA GLU A 268 -17.99 -28.94 12.60
C GLU A 268 -17.41 -28.45 13.94
N SER A 269 -17.34 -27.13 14.10
CA SER A 269 -17.08 -26.44 15.38
C SER A 269 -15.85 -26.97 16.14
N SER A 270 -14.75 -27.22 15.44
CA SER A 270 -13.53 -27.76 16.05
C SER A 270 -12.52 -26.64 16.27
N GLU A 271 -12.27 -26.29 17.54
CA GLU A 271 -11.24 -25.33 17.94
C GLU A 271 -10.06 -26.06 18.61
N VAL A 272 -8.96 -26.20 17.87
CA VAL A 272 -7.74 -26.84 18.36
C VAL A 272 -6.81 -25.76 18.94
N THR A 273 -6.83 -25.61 20.26
CA THR A 273 -6.00 -24.62 20.99
C THR A 273 -4.55 -25.07 21.19
N HIS A 274 -4.27 -26.34 20.96
CA HIS A 274 -2.89 -26.84 20.96
C HIS A 274 -2.23 -26.47 19.62
N ASN A 275 -0.93 -26.18 19.63
CA ASN A 275 -0.18 -25.78 18.45
C ASN A 275 0.12 -26.98 17.51
N VAL A 276 -0.93 -27.65 17.03
CA VAL A 276 -0.90 -28.81 16.13
C VAL A 276 -1.89 -28.61 14.98
N PRO A 277 -1.65 -29.19 13.79
CA PRO A 277 -2.64 -29.21 12.72
C PRO A 277 -3.84 -30.09 13.07
N TYR A 278 -4.91 -29.97 12.30
CA TYR A 278 -6.04 -30.88 12.40
C TYR A 278 -5.68 -32.28 11.89
N MET A 279 -4.95 -32.36 10.77
CA MET A 279 -4.48 -33.60 10.14
C MET A 279 -2.99 -33.49 9.81
N HIS A 280 -2.24 -34.58 9.97
CA HIS A 280 -0.84 -34.66 9.57
C HIS A 280 -0.55 -35.94 8.79
N PHE A 281 -0.05 -35.80 7.58
CA PHE A 281 0.23 -36.88 6.66
C PHE A 281 1.71 -36.90 6.24
N ILE A 282 2.35 -38.07 6.35
CA ILE A 282 3.71 -38.33 5.87
C ILE A 282 3.62 -39.44 4.83
N GLY A 283 4.00 -39.16 3.57
CA GLY A 283 4.00 -40.15 2.47
C GLY A 283 2.70 -40.96 2.31
N THR A 284 1.55 -40.31 2.48
CA THR A 284 0.23 -40.95 2.54
C THR A 284 -0.64 -40.51 1.37
N SER A 285 -1.36 -41.45 0.75
CA SER A 285 -2.39 -41.16 -0.24
C SER A 285 -3.71 -40.82 0.45
N VAL A 286 -4.26 -39.65 0.16
CA VAL A 286 -5.46 -39.12 0.85
C VAL A 286 -6.54 -38.77 -0.16
N THR A 287 -7.75 -39.29 0.03
CA THR A 287 -8.93 -38.93 -0.75
C THR A 287 -10.03 -38.40 0.18
N ILE A 288 -10.44 -37.15 -0.01
CA ILE A 288 -11.55 -36.51 0.70
C ILE A 288 -12.65 -36.22 -0.32
N LYS A 289 -13.83 -36.84 -0.18
CA LYS A 289 -14.93 -36.73 -1.14
C LYS A 289 -16.26 -36.40 -0.49
N ASN A 290 -17.03 -35.45 -1.03
CA ASN A 290 -18.34 -35.11 -0.48
C ASN A 290 -18.30 -34.77 1.01
N THR A 291 -17.30 -33.99 1.42
CA THR A 291 -17.02 -33.70 2.83
C THR A 291 -17.15 -32.20 3.10
N THR A 292 -17.67 -31.83 4.27
CA THR A 292 -17.79 -30.44 4.71
C THR A 292 -16.94 -30.18 5.94
N PHE A 293 -16.14 -29.12 5.92
CA PHE A 293 -15.47 -28.52 7.07
C PHE A 293 -16.11 -27.16 7.36
N SER A 294 -16.66 -26.97 8.56
CA SER A 294 -17.33 -25.73 8.96
C SER A 294 -16.89 -25.27 10.34
N GLY A 295 -16.36 -24.06 10.49
CA GLY A 295 -15.90 -23.53 11.78
C GLY A 295 -14.80 -24.39 12.40
N CYS A 296 -13.82 -24.81 11.58
CA CYS A 296 -12.70 -25.64 12.00
C CYS A 296 -11.42 -24.78 12.02
N HIS A 297 -10.89 -24.56 13.22
CA HIS A 297 -9.76 -23.68 13.46
C HIS A 297 -8.68 -24.35 14.31
N THR A 298 -7.42 -23.99 14.04
CA THR A 298 -6.25 -24.49 14.76
C THR A 298 -5.34 -23.33 15.12
N ASP A 299 -4.80 -23.29 16.35
CA ASP A 299 -3.82 -22.27 16.78
C ASP A 299 -2.50 -22.36 16.01
N ASN A 300 -2.18 -23.52 15.43
CA ASN A 300 -1.05 -23.70 14.50
C ASN A 300 -1.25 -23.00 13.14
N GLY A 301 -2.46 -22.54 12.85
CA GLY A 301 -2.80 -21.73 11.69
C GLY A 301 -3.17 -22.49 10.42
N TYR A 302 -3.09 -23.83 10.38
CA TYR A 302 -3.48 -24.65 9.23
C TYR A 302 -4.08 -26.02 9.60
N LEU A 303 -5.01 -26.51 8.77
CA LEU A 303 -5.74 -27.76 8.98
C LEU A 303 -4.93 -29.00 8.60
N ILE A 304 -4.34 -29.05 7.42
CA ILE A 304 -3.73 -30.26 6.86
C ILE A 304 -2.25 -30.04 6.62
N LYS A 305 -1.41 -30.77 7.35
CA LYS A 305 0.04 -30.83 7.15
C LYS A 305 0.42 -32.03 6.29
N ILE A 306 1.24 -31.82 5.27
CA ILE A 306 1.65 -32.86 4.31
C ILE A 306 3.16 -32.83 4.09
N ASP A 307 3.87 -33.83 4.62
CA ASP A 307 5.32 -33.95 4.48
C ASP A 307 5.67 -35.08 3.50
N LYS A 308 6.33 -34.72 2.38
CA LYS A 308 6.96 -35.63 1.38
C LYS A 308 6.01 -36.72 0.82
N CYS A 309 5.21 -36.37 -0.19
CA CYS A 309 4.59 -37.38 -1.05
C CYS A 309 5.54 -37.73 -2.21
N PHE A 310 6.19 -38.89 -2.16
CA PHE A 310 6.90 -39.46 -3.32
C PHE A 310 5.92 -39.72 -4.48
N ASP A 311 6.41 -39.86 -5.71
CA ASP A 311 5.66 -39.81 -6.98
C ASP A 311 4.33 -40.61 -7.05
N ASN A 312 4.15 -41.65 -6.23
CA ASN A 312 2.91 -42.44 -6.16
C ASN A 312 1.82 -41.87 -5.24
N ASN A 313 2.16 -40.98 -4.30
CA ASN A 313 1.23 -40.50 -3.27
C ASN A 313 0.57 -39.18 -3.69
N LYS A 314 -0.76 -39.20 -3.78
CA LYS A 314 -1.57 -38.08 -4.25
C LYS A 314 -2.64 -37.70 -3.23
N ILE A 315 -2.88 -36.40 -3.07
CA ILE A 315 -3.98 -35.88 -2.27
C ILE A 315 -5.07 -35.40 -3.19
N THR A 316 -6.26 -35.96 -3.03
CA THR A 316 -7.44 -35.62 -3.83
C THR A 316 -8.54 -35.11 -2.91
N ILE A 317 -9.00 -33.89 -3.15
CA ILE A 317 -10.22 -33.32 -2.56
C ILE A 317 -11.23 -33.14 -3.67
N ASP A 318 -12.39 -33.78 -3.54
CA ASP A 318 -13.45 -33.78 -4.55
C ASP A 318 -14.81 -33.48 -3.92
N ASN A 319 -15.61 -32.66 -4.59
CA ASN A 319 -16.97 -32.30 -4.18
C ASN A 319 -17.08 -31.88 -2.71
N SER A 320 -16.13 -31.10 -2.20
CA SER A 320 -16.00 -30.80 -0.77
C SER A 320 -16.12 -29.30 -0.49
N LYS A 321 -16.47 -28.95 0.75
CA LYS A 321 -16.78 -27.58 1.17
C LYS A 321 -15.94 -27.19 2.39
N PHE A 322 -15.32 -26.01 2.33
CA PHE A 322 -14.58 -25.39 3.43
C PHE A 322 -15.20 -24.03 3.74
N ASP A 323 -15.88 -23.92 4.88
CA ASP A 323 -16.65 -22.75 5.32
C ASP A 323 -16.09 -22.25 6.65
N ASP A 324 -15.56 -21.02 6.68
CA ASP A 324 -14.93 -20.44 7.87
C ASP A 324 -13.90 -21.38 8.53
N VAL A 325 -12.76 -21.56 7.87
CA VAL A 325 -11.68 -22.46 8.33
C VAL A 325 -10.33 -21.75 8.39
N SER A 326 -9.39 -22.32 9.16
CA SER A 326 -7.96 -21.96 9.08
C SER A 326 -7.36 -22.30 7.69
N THR A 327 -6.10 -21.94 7.45
CA THR A 327 -5.42 -22.29 6.19
C THR A 327 -5.54 -23.78 5.89
N ILE A 328 -5.86 -24.18 4.66
CA ILE A 328 -6.18 -25.59 4.40
C ILE A 328 -4.92 -26.46 4.39
N PHE A 329 -3.90 -26.10 3.60
CA PHE A 329 -2.72 -26.96 3.40
C PHE A 329 -1.40 -26.31 3.82
N TYR A 330 -0.49 -27.13 4.35
CA TYR A 330 0.90 -26.76 4.64
C TYR A 330 1.82 -27.96 4.40
N GLY A 331 3.01 -27.77 3.82
CA GLY A 331 3.84 -28.91 3.43
C GLY A 331 4.79 -28.62 2.29
N ASN A 332 5.52 -29.62 1.81
CA ASN A 332 6.42 -29.50 0.66
C ASN A 332 6.46 -30.80 -0.16
N TYR A 333 6.75 -30.69 -1.47
CA TYR A 333 6.93 -31.82 -2.39
C TYR A 333 5.70 -32.74 -2.48
N ASN A 334 4.57 -32.16 -2.92
CA ASN A 334 3.30 -32.89 -3.01
C ASN A 334 2.61 -32.69 -4.37
N THR A 335 1.63 -33.55 -4.66
CA THR A 335 0.64 -33.34 -5.73
C THR A 335 -0.76 -33.29 -5.12
N ILE A 336 -1.45 -32.17 -5.31
CA ILE A 336 -2.78 -31.90 -4.75
C ILE A 336 -3.77 -31.64 -5.89
N ASP A 337 -4.82 -32.45 -5.95
CA ASP A 337 -5.97 -32.28 -6.81
C ASP A 337 -7.15 -31.74 -5.99
N PHE A 338 -7.59 -30.53 -6.27
CA PHE A 338 -8.75 -29.88 -5.64
C PHE A 338 -9.85 -29.67 -6.69
N LYS A 339 -10.91 -30.47 -6.63
CA LYS A 339 -11.92 -30.60 -7.68
C LYS A 339 -13.33 -30.38 -7.17
N ASN A 340 -14.20 -29.77 -7.98
CA ASN A 340 -15.64 -29.65 -7.71
C ASN A 340 -15.95 -29.04 -6.33
N SER A 341 -15.08 -28.19 -5.79
CA SER A 341 -15.09 -27.85 -4.36
C SER A 341 -15.23 -26.35 -4.12
N GLU A 342 -15.76 -25.98 -2.95
CA GLU A 342 -16.02 -24.59 -2.56
C GLU A 342 -15.23 -24.19 -1.30
N ILE A 343 -14.61 -23.01 -1.34
CA ILE A 343 -14.00 -22.36 -0.18
C ILE A 343 -14.70 -21.02 0.04
N LYS A 344 -15.27 -20.80 1.23
CA LYS A 344 -16.02 -19.57 1.49
C LYS A 344 -16.03 -19.03 2.92
N ASN A 345 -16.37 -17.76 3.02
CA ASN A 345 -16.65 -17.01 4.26
C ASN A 345 -15.47 -16.99 5.25
N ILE A 346 -14.24 -16.87 4.74
CA ILE A 346 -13.03 -16.90 5.58
C ILE A 346 -12.52 -15.48 5.81
N HIS A 347 -12.37 -15.12 7.09
CA HIS A 347 -11.67 -13.90 7.51
C HIS A 347 -10.39 -14.24 8.28
N LEU A 348 -9.24 -14.16 7.61
CA LEU A 348 -7.96 -14.64 8.14
C LEU A 348 -7.05 -13.48 8.58
N LYS A 349 -6.53 -13.54 9.81
CA LYS A 349 -5.55 -12.57 10.38
C LYS A 349 -4.22 -13.24 10.70
N ASN A 350 -3.65 -13.99 9.77
CA ASN A 350 -2.37 -14.67 9.93
C ASN A 350 -1.40 -14.28 8.79
N SER A 351 -0.13 -14.66 8.93
CA SER A 351 0.88 -14.47 7.87
C SER A 351 0.92 -15.60 6.85
N ILE A 352 0.09 -16.64 6.99
CA ILE A 352 0.10 -17.83 6.14
C ILE A 352 -0.97 -17.66 5.07
N PRO A 353 -0.71 -17.97 3.78
CA PRO A 353 -1.73 -17.87 2.75
C PRO A 353 -2.95 -18.74 3.06
N LEU A 354 -4.13 -18.29 2.66
CA LEU A 354 -5.41 -18.91 3.05
C LEU A 354 -5.58 -20.34 2.49
N PHE A 355 -5.23 -20.59 1.24
CA PHE A 355 -5.42 -21.90 0.64
C PHE A 355 -4.29 -22.86 0.99
N ASN A 356 -3.04 -22.46 0.76
CA ASN A 356 -1.88 -23.30 1.08
C ASN A 356 -0.60 -22.50 1.32
N ASN A 357 0.34 -23.11 2.04
CA ASN A 357 1.73 -22.68 2.07
C ASN A 357 2.66 -23.84 1.68
N ASN A 358 2.47 -24.36 0.46
CA ASN A 358 3.26 -25.49 -0.04
C ASN A 358 4.40 -25.04 -0.95
N LYS A 359 5.61 -25.58 -0.76
CA LYS A 359 6.74 -25.36 -1.67
C LYS A 359 6.93 -26.56 -2.58
N ASN A 360 7.41 -26.33 -3.81
CA ASN A 360 7.73 -27.38 -4.79
C ASN A 360 6.59 -28.39 -4.96
N THR A 361 5.35 -27.90 -4.97
CA THR A 361 4.13 -28.71 -4.98
C THR A 361 3.32 -28.39 -6.23
N LEU A 362 2.80 -29.41 -6.89
CA LEU A 362 1.88 -29.27 -8.02
C LEU A 362 0.44 -29.25 -7.49
N ILE A 363 -0.28 -28.17 -7.77
CA ILE A 363 -1.67 -27.98 -7.35
C ILE A 363 -2.56 -27.81 -8.57
N ASN A 364 -3.47 -28.76 -8.76
CA ASN A 364 -4.51 -28.71 -9.79
C ASN A 364 -5.83 -28.29 -9.14
N ILE A 365 -6.41 -27.17 -9.57
CA ILE A 365 -7.69 -26.63 -9.09
C ILE A 365 -8.69 -26.70 -10.24
N ILE A 366 -9.71 -27.54 -10.13
CA ILE A 366 -10.64 -27.84 -11.23
C ILE A 366 -12.09 -27.61 -10.78
N ASN A 367 -12.89 -26.92 -11.59
CA ASN A 367 -14.32 -26.72 -11.36
C ASN A 367 -14.65 -26.29 -9.91
N SER A 368 -13.97 -25.26 -9.40
CA SER A 368 -13.98 -24.92 -7.97
C SER A 368 -14.16 -23.42 -7.75
N SER A 369 -14.70 -23.03 -6.60
CA SER A 369 -15.02 -21.62 -6.31
C SER A 369 -14.49 -21.13 -4.97
N PHE A 370 -13.95 -19.91 -4.97
CA PHE A 370 -13.38 -19.17 -3.83
C PHE A 370 -14.22 -17.91 -3.61
N ARG A 371 -15.01 -17.87 -2.52
CA ARG A 371 -16.05 -16.84 -2.35
C ARG A 371 -16.00 -16.15 -0.99
N ASN A 372 -16.16 -14.83 -0.95
CA ASN A 372 -16.21 -14.05 0.30
C ASN A 372 -14.99 -14.29 1.20
N LEU A 373 -13.81 -13.97 0.67
CA LEU A 373 -12.53 -14.20 1.35
C LEU A 373 -11.88 -12.87 1.70
N SER A 374 -11.41 -12.74 2.94
CA SER A 374 -10.65 -11.57 3.38
C SER A 374 -9.42 -11.99 4.18
N THR A 375 -8.23 -11.57 3.74
CA THR A 375 -6.97 -11.87 4.45
C THR A 375 -6.25 -10.59 4.87
N ILE A 376 -5.62 -10.61 6.04
CA ILE A 376 -4.78 -9.52 6.55
C ILE A 376 -3.33 -10.01 6.68
N GLY A 377 -2.45 -9.52 5.82
CA GLY A 377 -1.02 -9.80 5.85
C GLY A 377 -0.55 -11.02 5.04
N SER A 378 -1.47 -11.78 4.43
CA SER A 378 -1.15 -12.99 3.65
C SER A 378 -1.90 -13.07 2.31
N SER A 379 -1.33 -13.79 1.35
CA SER A 379 -1.94 -14.06 0.04
C SER A 379 -3.08 -15.09 0.14
N LEU A 380 -3.83 -15.28 -0.95
CA LEU A 380 -4.79 -16.38 -1.07
C LEU A 380 -4.06 -17.70 -1.34
N LEU A 381 -3.09 -17.68 -2.26
CA LEU A 381 -2.32 -18.86 -2.69
C LEU A 381 -0.87 -18.75 -2.21
N GLY A 382 -0.24 -19.89 -1.90
CA GLY A 382 1.18 -19.98 -1.55
C GLY A 382 2.10 -19.72 -2.74
N SER A 383 3.26 -19.10 -2.49
CA SER A 383 4.06 -18.47 -3.54
C SER A 383 4.97 -19.40 -4.35
N GLU A 384 5.37 -20.54 -3.81
CA GLU A 384 6.38 -21.43 -4.41
C GLU A 384 5.79 -22.74 -4.99
N ALA A 385 4.47 -22.86 -5.06
CA ALA A 385 3.77 -23.99 -5.68
C ALA A 385 3.45 -23.71 -7.16
N THR A 386 3.39 -24.76 -7.99
CA THR A 386 2.88 -24.70 -9.36
C THR A 386 1.35 -24.81 -9.34
N TYR A 387 0.67 -23.96 -10.11
CA TYR A 387 -0.80 -23.90 -10.15
C TYR A 387 -1.32 -24.14 -11.56
N ASN A 388 -2.23 -25.11 -11.68
CA ASN A 388 -3.05 -25.34 -12.86
C ASN A 388 -4.52 -25.17 -12.48
N CYS A 389 -5.10 -24.02 -12.83
CA CYS A 389 -6.50 -23.71 -12.60
C CYS A 389 -7.32 -23.94 -13.88
N SER A 390 -8.39 -24.71 -13.79
CA SER A 390 -9.37 -24.90 -14.88
C SER A 390 -10.79 -24.78 -14.35
N ASP A 391 -11.62 -23.92 -14.96
CA ASP A 391 -13.01 -23.70 -14.55
C ASP A 391 -13.11 -23.20 -13.10
N VAL A 392 -12.38 -22.12 -12.77
CA VAL A 392 -12.27 -21.60 -11.39
C VAL A 392 -12.91 -20.24 -11.23
N GLU A 393 -13.68 -20.04 -10.17
CA GLU A 393 -14.24 -18.74 -9.80
C GLU A 393 -13.58 -18.16 -8.54
N PHE A 394 -13.12 -16.91 -8.61
CA PHE A 394 -12.74 -16.07 -7.47
C PHE A 394 -13.75 -14.91 -7.34
N ALA A 395 -14.54 -14.87 -6.27
CA ALA A 395 -15.55 -13.84 -6.08
C ALA A 395 -15.49 -13.19 -4.70
N ASN A 396 -15.53 -11.85 -4.65
CA ASN A 396 -15.48 -11.07 -3.41
C ASN A 396 -14.24 -11.41 -2.55
N VAL A 397 -13.06 -11.28 -3.16
CA VAL A 397 -11.78 -11.55 -2.48
C VAL A 397 -11.09 -10.23 -2.17
N SER A 398 -10.69 -10.05 -0.91
CA SER A 398 -9.95 -8.88 -0.47
C SER A 398 -8.72 -9.21 0.35
N THR A 399 -7.64 -8.44 0.18
CA THR A 399 -6.43 -8.57 1.00
C THR A 399 -5.72 -7.23 1.16
N ASN A 400 -4.79 -7.14 2.10
CA ASN A 400 -3.76 -6.10 2.15
C ASN A 400 -2.33 -6.65 2.00
N ALA A 401 -2.17 -7.89 1.53
CA ALA A 401 -0.88 -8.49 1.22
C ALA A 401 -0.27 -7.92 -0.07
N LYS A 402 1.00 -8.28 -0.35
CA LYS A 402 1.68 -7.92 -1.61
C LYS A 402 0.89 -8.39 -2.84
N ALA A 403 0.39 -9.63 -2.84
CA ALA A 403 -0.47 -10.13 -3.89
C ALA A 403 -1.57 -11.03 -3.34
N ILE A 404 -2.72 -11.10 -4.03
CA ILE A 404 -3.72 -12.13 -3.76
C ILE A 404 -3.20 -13.49 -4.26
N ILE A 405 -2.68 -13.52 -5.49
CA ILE A 405 -2.04 -14.67 -6.11
C ILE A 405 -0.57 -14.30 -6.32
N HIS A 406 0.30 -14.79 -5.44
CA HIS A 406 1.74 -14.59 -5.53
C HIS A 406 2.34 -15.85 -6.16
N LEU A 407 3.11 -15.71 -7.24
CA LEU A 407 3.60 -16.81 -8.08
C LEU A 407 5.10 -16.62 -8.32
N LEU A 408 5.93 -17.48 -7.73
CA LEU A 408 7.38 -17.38 -7.79
C LEU A 408 7.98 -18.63 -8.46
N TYR A 409 8.94 -18.39 -9.36
CA TYR A 409 9.93 -19.34 -9.89
C TYR A 409 9.41 -20.50 -10.73
N ASN A 410 8.09 -20.66 -10.92
CA ASN A 410 7.48 -21.78 -11.63
C ASN A 410 6.58 -21.30 -12.77
N SER A 411 6.19 -22.23 -13.66
CA SER A 411 5.20 -21.95 -14.71
C SER A 411 3.79 -22.18 -14.19
N HIS A 412 2.82 -21.38 -14.62
CA HIS A 412 1.44 -21.44 -14.13
C HIS A 412 0.41 -21.35 -15.27
N SER A 413 -0.72 -22.03 -15.10
CA SER A 413 -1.82 -22.01 -16.08
C SER A 413 -3.17 -21.69 -15.43
N PHE A 414 -3.90 -20.76 -16.04
CA PHE A 414 -5.24 -20.35 -15.67
C PHE A 414 -6.13 -20.43 -16.92
N ASN A 415 -6.99 -21.44 -16.97
CA ASN A 415 -7.89 -21.74 -18.07
C ASN A 415 -9.35 -21.60 -17.61
N ASN A 416 -10.17 -20.82 -18.33
CA ASN A 416 -11.57 -20.57 -17.96
C ASN A 416 -11.72 -20.09 -16.50
N VAL A 417 -11.15 -18.93 -16.17
CA VAL A 417 -11.17 -18.38 -14.81
C VAL A 417 -12.02 -17.12 -14.74
N LEU A 418 -12.96 -17.06 -13.81
CA LEU A 418 -13.77 -15.88 -13.52
C LEU A 418 -13.30 -15.22 -12.22
N ALA A 419 -12.82 -13.98 -12.28
CA ALA A 419 -12.43 -13.19 -11.10
C ALA A 419 -13.33 -11.95 -10.98
N LYS A 420 -14.19 -11.89 -9.95
CA LYS A 420 -15.17 -10.81 -9.75
C LYS A 420 -15.00 -10.14 -8.40
N ASN A 421 -15.06 -8.81 -8.37
CA ASN A 421 -14.98 -8.01 -7.13
C ASN A 421 -13.70 -8.31 -6.33
N ILE A 422 -12.55 -8.18 -6.98
CA ILE A 422 -11.24 -8.45 -6.40
C ILE A 422 -10.65 -7.14 -5.88
N SER A 423 -10.13 -7.11 -4.65
CA SER A 423 -9.54 -5.88 -4.08
C SER A 423 -8.26 -6.16 -3.29
N ASN A 424 -7.13 -5.56 -3.72
CA ASN A 424 -5.90 -5.57 -2.94
C ASN A 424 -5.55 -4.15 -2.45
N TYR A 425 -5.56 -3.98 -1.13
CA TYR A 425 -5.28 -2.73 -0.42
C TYR A 425 -3.87 -2.69 0.21
N GLY A 426 -2.94 -3.51 -0.27
CA GLY A 426 -1.54 -3.51 0.17
C GLY A 426 -0.80 -2.20 -0.17
N ASP A 427 0.51 -2.20 0.01
CA ASP A 427 1.35 -1.02 -0.27
C ASP A 427 1.33 -0.64 -1.76
N ILE A 428 1.43 0.66 -2.05
CA ILE A 428 1.16 1.24 -3.39
C ILE A 428 2.03 0.63 -4.50
N SER A 429 3.30 0.33 -4.22
CA SER A 429 4.18 -0.25 -5.24
C SER A 429 3.98 -1.76 -5.42
N ASP A 430 3.41 -2.43 -4.42
CA ASP A 430 3.56 -3.86 -4.23
C ASP A 430 2.25 -4.63 -4.39
N ALA A 431 1.12 -4.00 -4.06
CA ALA A 431 -0.21 -4.60 -4.14
C ALA A 431 -0.59 -5.02 -5.56
N SER A 432 -1.08 -6.26 -5.70
CA SER A 432 -1.55 -6.84 -6.96
C SER A 432 -2.59 -7.95 -6.78
N PHE A 433 -3.37 -8.23 -7.81
CA PHE A 433 -4.15 -9.46 -7.87
C PHE A 433 -3.23 -10.63 -8.19
N ILE A 434 -2.48 -10.57 -9.29
CA ILE A 434 -1.45 -11.54 -9.66
C ILE A 434 -0.09 -10.87 -9.61
N TYR A 435 0.85 -11.45 -8.85
CA TYR A 435 2.26 -11.12 -8.97
C TYR A 435 3.02 -12.36 -9.40
N PHE A 436 3.57 -12.31 -10.61
CA PHE A 436 4.35 -13.38 -11.22
C PHE A 436 5.82 -12.97 -11.35
N ASP A 437 6.71 -13.73 -10.71
CA ASP A 437 8.15 -13.55 -10.80
C ASP A 437 8.80 -14.84 -11.32
N SER A 438 9.35 -14.80 -12.52
CA SER A 438 10.02 -15.97 -13.11
C SER A 438 11.39 -16.27 -12.48
N GLY A 439 11.97 -15.34 -11.71
CA GLY A 439 13.34 -15.47 -11.21
C GLY A 439 14.36 -15.45 -12.35
N GLU A 440 15.39 -16.29 -12.26
CA GLU A 440 16.50 -16.36 -13.23
C GLU A 440 16.18 -17.24 -14.45
N VAL A 441 15.23 -18.17 -14.31
CA VAL A 441 14.88 -19.15 -15.35
C VAL A 441 13.65 -18.67 -16.12
N MET A 442 13.61 -18.98 -17.42
CA MET A 442 12.43 -18.69 -18.23
C MET A 442 11.23 -19.50 -17.74
N GLN A 443 10.19 -18.81 -17.29
CA GLN A 443 8.92 -19.40 -16.86
C GLN A 443 7.75 -18.86 -17.68
N ILE A 444 6.65 -19.63 -17.70
CA ILE A 444 5.46 -19.35 -18.51
C ILE A 444 4.28 -18.99 -17.60
N LEU A 445 3.61 -17.88 -17.89
CA LEU A 445 2.29 -17.56 -17.34
C LEU A 445 1.23 -17.61 -18.45
N ASN A 446 0.33 -18.60 -18.36
CA ASN A 446 -0.76 -18.79 -19.30
C ASN A 446 -2.09 -18.33 -18.70
N LEU A 447 -2.70 -17.29 -19.28
CA LEU A 447 -4.05 -16.81 -18.99
C LEU A 447 -4.92 -17.03 -20.23
N ASN A 448 -5.73 -18.08 -20.25
CA ASN A 448 -6.59 -18.42 -21.38
C ASN A 448 -8.06 -18.43 -20.94
N ASN A 449 -8.91 -17.67 -21.63
CA ASN A 449 -10.31 -17.50 -21.23
C ASN A 449 -10.45 -17.00 -19.78
N VAL A 450 -9.71 -15.95 -19.42
CA VAL A 450 -9.76 -15.34 -18.09
C VAL A 450 -10.64 -14.09 -18.14
N ASN A 451 -11.68 -14.05 -17.31
CA ASN A 451 -12.62 -12.95 -17.20
C ASN A 451 -12.46 -12.24 -15.84
N ILE A 452 -11.96 -11.01 -15.84
CA ILE A 452 -11.75 -10.20 -14.63
C ILE A 452 -12.71 -9.01 -14.66
N ILE A 453 -13.58 -8.92 -13.65
CA ILE A 453 -14.64 -7.89 -13.57
C ILE A 453 -14.55 -7.17 -12.23
N ASN A 454 -14.50 -5.84 -12.27
CA ASN A 454 -14.52 -4.97 -11.08
C ASN A 454 -13.35 -5.25 -10.11
N GLY A 455 -12.13 -5.00 -10.59
CA GLY A 455 -10.91 -5.14 -9.80
C GLY A 455 -10.46 -3.81 -9.15
N LYS A 456 -9.84 -3.87 -7.99
CA LYS A 456 -9.17 -2.74 -7.32
C LYS A 456 -7.78 -3.14 -6.82
N SER A 457 -6.76 -2.34 -7.08
CA SER A 457 -5.42 -2.53 -6.50
C SER A 457 -4.77 -1.20 -6.13
N ASN A 458 -4.05 -1.16 -5.00
CA ASN A 458 -3.19 -0.02 -4.65
C ASN A 458 -1.90 0.05 -5.47
N GLY A 459 -1.56 -0.99 -6.23
CA GLY A 459 -0.46 -1.01 -7.19
C GLY A 459 -0.89 -1.63 -8.51
N PRO A 460 0.03 -2.20 -9.31
CA PRO A 460 -0.34 -2.88 -10.54
C PRO A 460 -1.31 -4.04 -10.30
N PHE A 461 -2.31 -4.24 -11.17
CA PHE A 461 -3.29 -5.32 -10.94
C PHE A 461 -2.70 -6.70 -11.26
N ILE A 462 -1.96 -6.81 -12.35
CA ILE A 462 -1.13 -7.95 -12.75
C ILE A 462 0.30 -7.43 -12.86
N ARG A 463 1.18 -7.93 -12.00
CA ARG A 463 2.60 -7.55 -11.93
C ARG A 463 3.46 -8.71 -12.40
N ILE A 464 4.38 -8.44 -13.32
CA ILE A 464 5.26 -9.44 -13.94
C ILE A 464 6.72 -9.00 -13.79
N SER A 465 7.57 -9.91 -13.31
CA SER A 465 9.02 -9.70 -13.16
C SER A 465 9.84 -10.97 -13.39
N GLY A 466 11.17 -10.80 -13.34
CA GLY A 466 12.16 -11.86 -13.57
C GLY A 466 13.10 -11.53 -14.73
N ASP A 467 14.09 -12.38 -14.95
CA ASP A 467 15.12 -12.18 -15.98
C ASP A 467 14.60 -12.52 -17.39
N SER A 468 13.81 -13.57 -17.50
CA SER A 468 13.15 -13.97 -18.75
C SER A 468 11.79 -14.61 -18.47
N ASN A 469 10.76 -14.31 -19.28
CA ASN A 469 9.47 -15.01 -19.19
C ASN A 469 8.69 -15.03 -20.51
N ILE A 470 7.71 -15.93 -20.56
CA ILE A 470 6.69 -16.02 -21.61
C ILE A 470 5.32 -15.76 -20.97
N ILE A 471 4.61 -14.76 -21.48
CA ILE A 471 3.29 -14.36 -20.98
C ILE A 471 2.27 -14.53 -22.10
N ASN A 472 1.29 -15.40 -21.92
CA ASN A 472 0.23 -15.64 -22.88
C ASN A 472 -1.11 -15.19 -22.29
N ILE A 473 -1.76 -14.21 -22.91
CA ILE A 473 -3.11 -13.75 -22.56
C ILE A 473 -4.01 -13.98 -23.78
N LYS A 474 -4.89 -14.97 -23.72
CA LYS A 474 -5.72 -15.40 -24.85
C LYS A 474 -7.20 -15.43 -24.48
N ASN A 475 -8.06 -15.04 -25.41
CA ASN A 475 -9.53 -15.15 -25.30
C ASN A 475 -10.10 -14.55 -24.00
N SER A 476 -9.51 -13.47 -23.49
CA SER A 476 -9.74 -12.99 -22.13
C SER A 476 -10.52 -11.67 -22.11
N ASN A 477 -11.14 -11.33 -20.99
CA ASN A 477 -11.89 -10.08 -20.80
C ASN A 477 -11.53 -9.41 -19.48
N PHE A 478 -10.90 -8.23 -19.51
CA PHE A 478 -10.55 -7.45 -18.33
C PHE A 478 -11.37 -6.15 -18.33
N ASN A 479 -12.31 -6.05 -17.39
CA ASN A 479 -13.32 -5.00 -17.37
C ASN A 479 -13.40 -4.28 -16.01
N LYS A 480 -13.46 -2.93 -16.05
CA LYS A 480 -13.69 -2.07 -14.87
C LYS A 480 -12.67 -2.27 -13.74
N ILE A 481 -11.40 -2.44 -14.09
CA ILE A 481 -10.31 -2.55 -13.11
C ILE A 481 -9.75 -1.17 -12.81
N ASN A 482 -9.66 -0.79 -11.53
CA ASN A 482 -9.05 0.46 -11.06
C ASN A 482 -7.78 0.16 -10.26
N SER A 483 -6.63 0.64 -10.72
CA SER A 483 -5.35 0.45 -10.02
C SER A 483 -4.64 1.78 -9.78
N TYR A 484 -3.91 1.88 -8.66
CA TYR A 484 -2.90 2.93 -8.46
C TYR A 484 -1.55 2.45 -9.00
N GLY A 485 -1.56 2.08 -10.27
CA GLY A 485 -0.45 1.55 -11.05
C GLY A 485 -0.98 0.97 -12.37
N SER A 486 -0.11 0.48 -13.24
CA SER A 486 -0.55 -0.15 -14.49
C SER A 486 -1.38 -1.42 -14.23
N ILE A 487 -2.47 -1.67 -14.97
CA ILE A 487 -3.30 -2.87 -14.80
C ILE A 487 -2.48 -4.12 -15.11
N ILE A 488 -1.68 -4.08 -16.18
CA ILE A 488 -0.67 -5.09 -16.46
C ILE A 488 0.67 -4.36 -16.51
N LYS A 489 1.57 -4.67 -15.57
CA LYS A 489 2.93 -4.11 -15.54
C LYS A 489 3.95 -5.22 -15.66
N ASN A 490 4.79 -5.16 -16.67
CA ASN A 490 5.88 -6.09 -16.90
C ASN A 490 7.19 -5.33 -16.99
N TYR A 491 8.06 -5.55 -16.00
CA TYR A 491 9.39 -4.93 -15.92
C TYR A 491 10.51 -5.98 -15.92
N SER A 492 10.23 -7.16 -16.46
CA SER A 492 11.24 -8.20 -16.67
C SER A 492 12.35 -7.71 -17.60
N LYS A 493 13.57 -8.25 -17.45
CA LYS A 493 14.69 -7.87 -18.33
C LYS A 493 14.44 -8.27 -19.78
N LYS A 494 13.87 -9.47 -19.99
CA LYS A 494 13.44 -10.01 -21.28
C LYS A 494 12.04 -10.62 -21.16
N SER A 495 11.15 -10.32 -22.09
CA SER A 495 9.81 -10.92 -22.07
C SER A 495 9.29 -11.21 -23.47
N LYS A 496 8.69 -12.38 -23.66
CA LYS A 496 7.87 -12.72 -24.83
C LYS A 496 6.40 -12.70 -24.43
N VAL A 497 5.64 -11.78 -24.99
CA VAL A 497 4.25 -11.53 -24.62
C VAL A 497 3.34 -11.73 -25.82
N VAL A 498 2.33 -12.59 -25.68
CA VAL A 498 1.29 -12.83 -26.68
C VAL A 498 -0.06 -12.43 -26.09
N ILE A 499 -0.68 -11.42 -26.66
CA ILE A 499 -2.06 -10.99 -26.37
C ILE A 499 -2.91 -11.28 -27.59
N GLN A 500 -3.93 -12.14 -27.45
CA GLN A 500 -4.78 -12.54 -28.56
C GLN A 500 -6.24 -12.57 -28.11
N ASN A 501 -7.14 -11.96 -28.88
CA ASN A 501 -8.57 -11.94 -28.55
C ASN A 501 -8.84 -11.46 -27.11
N LEU A 502 -8.20 -10.35 -26.71
CA LEU A 502 -8.40 -9.70 -25.42
C LEU A 502 -9.42 -8.57 -25.57
N THR A 503 -10.45 -8.57 -24.73
CA THR A 503 -11.29 -7.38 -24.49
C THR A 503 -10.79 -6.67 -23.23
N PHE A 504 -10.31 -5.45 -23.37
CA PHE A 504 -9.72 -4.66 -22.28
C PHE A 504 -10.48 -3.32 -22.18
N ASP A 505 -11.49 -3.30 -21.31
CA ASP A 505 -12.52 -2.25 -21.31
C ASP A 505 -12.70 -1.53 -19.96
N GLU A 506 -12.84 -0.21 -20.00
CA GLU A 506 -13.10 0.64 -18.83
C GLU A 506 -12.07 0.51 -17.68
N ASN A 507 -10.82 0.19 -18.00
CA ASN A 507 -9.76 0.05 -17.00
C ASN A 507 -9.04 1.38 -16.74
N LYS A 508 -8.63 1.61 -15.49
CA LYS A 508 -8.07 2.90 -15.07
C LYS A 508 -6.78 2.72 -14.27
N ASN A 509 -5.68 3.23 -14.83
CA ASN A 509 -4.47 3.54 -14.06
C ASN A 509 -4.61 4.95 -13.47
N LEU A 510 -4.77 5.01 -12.15
CA LEU A 510 -4.98 6.24 -11.38
C LEU A 510 -3.68 6.85 -10.86
N ASP A 511 -2.53 6.20 -11.07
CA ASP A 511 -1.21 6.70 -10.72
C ASP A 511 -0.79 7.79 -11.72
N LYS A 512 -0.24 8.90 -11.22
CA LYS A 512 0.19 10.04 -12.05
C LYS A 512 1.63 9.91 -12.55
N THR A 513 2.36 8.93 -12.06
CA THR A 513 3.77 8.68 -12.33
C THR A 513 3.97 7.42 -13.16
N GLU A 514 3.15 6.39 -12.97
CA GLU A 514 3.19 5.19 -13.81
C GLU A 514 2.51 5.40 -15.16
N CYS A 515 3.14 4.87 -16.20
CA CYS A 515 2.65 4.94 -17.57
C CYS A 515 1.72 3.75 -17.90
N GLY A 516 0.89 3.88 -18.92
CA GLY A 516 0.07 2.79 -19.44
C GLY A 516 -1.12 2.41 -18.56
N THR A 517 -2.17 1.84 -19.16
CA THR A 517 -2.95 0.82 -18.43
C THR A 517 -2.31 -0.56 -18.57
N ILE A 518 -1.54 -0.76 -19.65
CA ILE A 518 -0.61 -1.87 -19.84
C ILE A 518 0.76 -1.23 -20.06
N HIS A 519 1.76 -1.65 -19.28
CA HIS A 519 3.10 -1.10 -19.32
C HIS A 519 4.13 -2.23 -19.44
N PHE A 520 4.93 -2.16 -20.50
CA PHE A 520 6.09 -3.04 -20.70
C PHE A 520 7.39 -2.23 -20.66
N GLU A 521 8.38 -2.77 -19.96
CA GLU A 521 9.74 -2.23 -19.89
C GLU A 521 10.78 -3.26 -20.39
N ASN A 522 11.95 -2.77 -20.82
CA ASN A 522 13.13 -3.55 -21.24
C ASN A 522 12.94 -4.39 -22.54
N ASP A 523 13.72 -5.45 -22.73
CA ASP A 523 13.71 -6.22 -23.99
C ASP A 523 12.40 -7.00 -24.14
N LEU A 524 11.69 -6.75 -25.24
CA LEU A 524 10.30 -7.19 -25.41
C LEU A 524 10.02 -7.73 -26.81
N GLU A 525 9.51 -8.97 -26.88
CA GLU A 525 8.83 -9.52 -28.05
C GLU A 525 7.31 -9.53 -27.78
N LEU A 526 6.59 -8.53 -28.29
CA LEU A 526 5.15 -8.34 -28.05
C LEU A 526 4.35 -8.58 -29.33
N SER A 527 3.42 -9.55 -29.27
CA SER A 527 2.43 -9.79 -30.31
C SER A 527 1.02 -9.53 -29.78
N ILE A 528 0.28 -8.63 -30.42
CA ILE A 528 -1.13 -8.33 -30.14
C ILE A 528 -1.95 -8.62 -31.38
N SER A 529 -2.97 -9.48 -31.28
CA SER A 529 -3.91 -9.70 -32.38
C SER A 529 -5.37 -9.78 -31.94
N ASP A 530 -6.28 -9.38 -32.83
CA ASP A 530 -7.73 -9.57 -32.67
C ASP A 530 -8.28 -9.02 -31.35
N SER A 531 -7.68 -7.95 -30.82
CA SER A 531 -7.97 -7.44 -29.47
C SER A 531 -8.61 -6.06 -29.50
N SER A 532 -9.42 -5.75 -28.48
CA SER A 532 -10.11 -4.47 -28.32
C SER A 532 -9.73 -3.80 -27.01
N PHE A 533 -9.26 -2.55 -27.08
CA PHE A 533 -8.92 -1.70 -25.94
C PHE A 533 -9.85 -0.48 -25.95
N SER A 534 -10.87 -0.49 -25.08
CA SER A 534 -11.91 0.54 -25.09
C SER A 534 -12.06 1.27 -23.75
N ARG A 535 -12.31 2.58 -23.81
CA ARG A 535 -12.63 3.42 -22.63
C ARG A 535 -11.61 3.34 -21.49
N ASN A 536 -10.34 3.05 -21.80
CA ASN A 536 -9.28 2.96 -20.79
C ASN A 536 -8.73 4.36 -20.46
N LEU A 537 -8.29 4.54 -19.23
CA LEU A 537 -7.75 5.80 -18.73
C LEU A 537 -6.41 5.57 -18.04
N SER A 538 -5.35 6.21 -18.56
CA SER A 538 -4.10 6.40 -17.83
C SER A 538 -4.02 7.87 -17.40
N LYS A 539 -3.68 8.15 -16.14
CA LYS A 539 -3.44 9.55 -15.73
C LYS A 539 -2.10 10.10 -16.21
N ASN A 540 -1.19 9.24 -16.66
CA ASN A 540 0.07 9.61 -17.30
C ASN A 540 -0.02 9.30 -18.80
N TYR A 541 1.06 8.85 -19.43
CA TYR A 541 1.09 8.53 -20.86
C TYR A 541 0.51 7.13 -21.17
N GLY A 542 0.15 6.91 -22.45
CA GLY A 542 -0.31 5.61 -22.97
C GLY A 542 -1.67 5.20 -22.41
N GLY A 543 -2.77 5.64 -23.02
CA GLY A 543 -4.10 5.37 -22.44
C GLY A 543 -4.50 3.89 -22.47
N ALA A 544 -3.96 3.12 -23.41
CA ALA A 544 -4.00 1.66 -23.38
C ALA A 544 -2.60 1.11 -23.06
N ILE A 545 -1.64 1.27 -23.98
CA ILE A 545 -0.32 0.62 -23.93
C ILE A 545 0.80 1.66 -23.80
N CYS A 546 1.75 1.36 -22.93
CA CYS A 546 2.98 2.12 -22.77
C CYS A 546 4.21 1.20 -22.89
N LEU A 547 5.19 1.63 -23.69
CA LEU A 547 6.42 0.91 -23.95
C LEU A 547 7.62 1.80 -23.62
N THR A 548 8.43 1.44 -22.62
CA THR A 548 9.54 2.29 -22.13
C THR A 548 10.83 1.51 -21.95
N ASN A 549 12.01 2.11 -22.17
CA ASN A 549 13.32 1.48 -21.92
C ASN A 549 13.62 0.20 -22.73
N ASN A 550 12.99 0.03 -23.89
CA ASN A 550 13.17 -1.18 -24.71
C ASN A 550 14.37 -1.02 -25.65
N ASN A 551 15.51 -1.66 -25.32
CA ASN A 551 16.68 -1.68 -26.20
C ASN A 551 16.45 -2.58 -27.42
N ASN A 552 15.89 -3.77 -27.19
CA ASN A 552 15.45 -4.71 -28.24
C ASN A 552 13.93 -4.85 -28.20
N LEU A 553 13.24 -4.32 -29.22
CA LEU A 553 11.78 -4.34 -29.33
C LEU A 553 11.38 -5.06 -30.61
N THR A 554 10.64 -6.16 -30.48
CA THR A 554 9.92 -6.80 -31.59
C THR A 554 8.43 -6.67 -31.31
N LEU A 555 7.76 -5.76 -32.01
CA LEU A 555 6.34 -5.44 -31.81
C LEU A 555 5.53 -5.81 -33.07
N SER A 556 4.50 -6.63 -32.89
CA SER A 556 3.51 -6.94 -33.93
C SER A 556 2.10 -6.69 -33.40
N ILE A 557 1.38 -5.70 -33.97
CA ILE A 557 -0.03 -5.43 -33.67
C ILE A 557 -0.85 -5.69 -34.95
N LYS A 558 -1.87 -6.56 -34.88
CA LYS A 558 -2.70 -6.93 -36.03
C LYS A 558 -4.19 -6.94 -35.69
N SER A 559 -5.04 -6.50 -36.61
CA SER A 559 -6.51 -6.70 -36.53
C SER A 559 -7.13 -6.25 -35.20
N SER A 560 -6.66 -5.14 -34.62
CA SER A 560 -7.01 -4.71 -33.26
C SER A 560 -7.68 -3.33 -33.26
N GLN A 561 -8.35 -2.98 -32.16
CA GLN A 561 -9.09 -1.73 -32.03
C GLN A 561 -8.73 -0.99 -30.72
N TYR A 562 -8.57 0.33 -30.81
CA TYR A 562 -8.28 1.22 -29.69
C TYR A 562 -9.28 2.38 -29.69
N ILE A 563 -10.29 2.30 -28.82
CA ILE A 563 -11.49 3.16 -28.88
C ILE A 563 -11.67 3.96 -27.59
N SER A 564 -11.81 5.28 -27.69
CA SER A 564 -12.11 6.17 -26.56
C SER A 564 -11.13 6.08 -25.38
N ASN A 565 -9.85 5.75 -25.63
CA ASN A 565 -8.83 5.71 -24.58
C ASN A 565 -8.31 7.12 -24.27
N THR A 566 -7.94 7.37 -23.02
CA THR A 566 -7.53 8.71 -22.54
C THR A 566 -6.19 8.67 -21.80
N ALA A 567 -5.31 9.64 -22.08
CA ALA A 567 -4.01 9.81 -21.44
C ALA A 567 -3.50 11.26 -21.48
N GLU A 568 -2.31 11.53 -20.93
CA GLU A 568 -1.62 12.81 -21.11
C GLU A 568 -0.93 12.91 -22.49
N ARG A 569 -0.31 11.82 -22.95
CA ARG A 569 0.32 11.67 -24.28
C ARG A 569 0.06 10.26 -24.80
N GLY A 570 -0.19 10.10 -26.10
CA GLY A 570 -0.48 8.80 -26.70
C GLY A 570 -1.78 8.20 -26.17
N GLY A 571 -2.93 8.68 -26.67
CA GLY A 571 -4.23 8.33 -26.10
C GLY A 571 -4.52 6.84 -26.14
N ALA A 572 -3.98 6.13 -27.13
CA ALA A 572 -3.94 4.67 -27.17
C ALA A 572 -2.54 4.13 -26.83
N ILE A 573 -1.51 4.52 -27.59
CA ILE A 573 -0.17 3.92 -27.50
C ILE A 573 0.88 5.01 -27.28
N TYR A 574 1.76 4.78 -26.32
CA TYR A 574 2.93 5.61 -26.04
C TYR A 574 4.23 4.80 -26.18
N PHE A 575 5.18 5.30 -26.97
CA PHE A 575 6.52 4.76 -27.11
C PHE A 575 7.57 5.72 -26.55
N ASP A 576 8.45 5.21 -25.71
CA ASP A 576 9.60 5.94 -25.19
C ASP A 576 10.82 5.02 -25.10
N SER A 577 11.55 4.92 -26.21
CA SER A 577 12.80 4.16 -26.25
C SER A 577 13.97 5.13 -26.33
N TYR A 578 14.68 5.28 -25.22
CA TYR A 578 15.98 5.94 -25.23
C TYR A 578 17.03 4.92 -25.67
N ILE A 579 17.52 5.03 -26.91
CA ILE A 579 18.67 4.22 -27.34
C ILE A 579 19.90 4.83 -26.67
N HIS A 580 20.56 4.08 -25.78
CA HIS A 580 21.86 4.47 -25.24
C HIS A 580 22.87 4.57 -26.41
N ASN A 581 23.14 5.78 -26.90
CA ASN A 581 24.33 6.08 -27.68
C ASN A 581 25.55 5.98 -26.76
N ASN A 582 26.01 4.77 -26.51
CA ASN A 582 27.36 4.57 -25.99
C ASN A 582 28.34 4.96 -27.10
N ASN A 583 28.88 6.18 -27.00
CA ASN A 583 29.95 6.73 -27.82
C ASN A 583 31.31 6.00 -27.67
N ASN A 584 31.31 4.72 -27.28
CA ASN A 584 32.53 3.91 -27.28
C ASN A 584 32.53 3.04 -28.53
N ASN A 585 33.37 3.46 -29.46
CA ASN A 585 33.74 2.75 -30.69
C ASN A 585 33.98 1.24 -30.44
N ASN A 586 33.54 0.46 -31.43
CA ASN A 586 33.85 -0.95 -31.68
C ASN A 586 33.06 -2.01 -30.89
N ASN A 587 31.76 -2.16 -31.16
CA ASN A 587 31.16 -3.48 -31.38
C ASN A 587 29.81 -3.38 -32.10
N ASN A 588 29.70 -4.05 -33.25
CA ASN A 588 28.55 -4.12 -34.17
C ASN A 588 27.34 -4.90 -33.63
N ASN A 589 26.91 -4.70 -32.38
CA ASN A 589 25.64 -5.26 -31.92
C ASN A 589 24.51 -4.28 -32.23
N SER A 590 24.05 -4.30 -33.48
CA SER A 590 22.86 -3.57 -33.92
C SER A 590 21.66 -4.00 -33.08
N SER A 591 21.12 -3.09 -32.26
CA SER A 591 19.87 -3.32 -31.54
C SER A 591 18.75 -3.62 -32.54
N GLN A 592 18.20 -4.84 -32.46
CA GLN A 592 17.16 -5.33 -33.36
C GLN A 592 15.82 -4.75 -32.92
N CYS A 593 15.37 -3.70 -33.62
CA CYS A 593 14.04 -3.11 -33.43
C CYS A 593 13.21 -3.43 -34.67
N SER A 594 12.10 -4.15 -34.51
CA SER A 594 11.14 -4.41 -35.59
C SER A 594 9.74 -4.09 -35.08
N ILE A 595 9.05 -3.17 -35.77
CA ILE A 595 7.70 -2.74 -35.41
C ILE A 595 6.82 -2.99 -36.63
N SER A 596 5.70 -3.69 -36.45
CA SER A 596 4.70 -3.97 -37.48
C SER A 596 3.30 -3.71 -36.93
N ILE A 597 2.56 -2.79 -37.53
CA ILE A 597 1.18 -2.45 -37.14
C ILE A 597 0.30 -2.55 -38.39
N LYS A 598 -0.63 -3.53 -38.41
CA LYS A 598 -1.46 -3.84 -39.59
C LYS A 598 -2.94 -3.97 -39.24
N ASN A 599 -3.84 -3.42 -40.06
CA ASN A 599 -5.30 -3.56 -39.88
C ASN A 599 -5.77 -3.09 -38.48
N VAL A 600 -5.35 -1.90 -38.02
CA VAL A 600 -5.70 -1.39 -36.68
C VAL A 600 -6.58 -0.15 -36.78
N ILE A 601 -7.59 -0.07 -35.92
CA ILE A 601 -8.49 1.08 -35.81
C ILE A 601 -8.18 1.84 -34.52
N PHE A 602 -7.94 3.14 -34.64
CA PHE A 602 -7.83 4.09 -33.53
C PHE A 602 -8.96 5.09 -33.63
N SER A 603 -9.93 5.04 -32.71
CA SER A 603 -11.09 5.92 -32.75
C SER A 603 -11.34 6.64 -31.43
N GLU A 604 -11.71 7.92 -31.48
CA GLU A 604 -12.18 8.69 -30.31
C GLU A 604 -11.19 8.79 -29.13
N ASN A 605 -9.91 8.50 -29.35
CA ASN A 605 -8.90 8.59 -28.30
C ASN A 605 -8.59 10.06 -27.98
N LYS A 606 -8.32 10.38 -26.72
CA LYS A 606 -8.19 11.75 -26.23
C LYS A 606 -6.94 11.96 -25.39
N VAL A 607 -6.20 13.04 -25.64
CA VAL A 607 -5.04 13.42 -24.82
C VAL A 607 -5.02 14.90 -24.45
N THR A 608 -4.37 15.22 -23.33
CA THR A 608 -4.17 16.62 -22.90
C THR A 608 -2.98 17.30 -23.55
N ASN A 609 -2.01 16.56 -24.09
CA ASN A 609 -0.85 17.13 -24.77
C ASN A 609 -0.79 16.66 -26.23
N PHE A 610 -0.01 15.60 -26.50
CA PHE A 610 0.40 15.23 -27.86
C PHE A 610 0.01 13.80 -28.24
N GLY A 611 -0.33 13.57 -29.51
CA GLY A 611 -0.57 12.23 -30.07
C GLY A 611 -1.88 11.64 -29.58
N GLY A 612 -3.01 12.08 -30.17
CA GLY A 612 -4.34 11.68 -29.72
C GLY A 612 -4.58 10.18 -29.77
N ALA A 613 -3.98 9.46 -30.71
CA ALA A 613 -3.88 8.00 -30.70
C ALA A 613 -2.49 7.51 -30.33
N ILE A 614 -1.45 7.91 -31.09
CA ILE A 614 -0.08 7.42 -30.94
C ILE A 614 0.85 8.59 -30.63
N TYR A 615 1.65 8.44 -29.58
CA TYR A 615 2.81 9.28 -29.33
C TYR A 615 4.05 8.41 -29.34
N SER A 616 5.11 8.83 -30.04
CA SER A 616 6.34 8.05 -30.06
C SER A 616 7.58 8.92 -30.03
N ASN A 617 8.35 8.79 -28.94
CA ASN A 617 9.71 9.29 -28.84
C ASN A 617 10.77 8.29 -29.36
N ASN A 618 10.34 7.18 -29.95
CA ASN A 618 11.23 6.16 -30.50
C ASN A 618 11.83 6.61 -31.83
N GLU A 619 13.14 6.85 -31.86
CA GLU A 619 13.88 7.27 -33.04
C GLU A 619 13.78 6.27 -34.20
N LYS A 620 13.49 4.98 -33.96
CA LYS A 620 13.36 3.94 -34.99
C LYS A 620 11.93 3.75 -35.50
N LEU A 621 10.95 4.55 -35.07
CA LEU A 621 9.56 4.38 -35.53
C LEU A 621 9.44 4.49 -37.05
N TYR A 622 10.30 5.26 -37.74
CA TYR A 622 10.32 5.35 -39.20
C TYR A 622 10.61 4.01 -39.92
N GLN A 623 11.14 3.01 -39.22
CA GLN A 623 11.35 1.65 -39.74
C GLN A 623 10.13 0.75 -39.54
N ALA A 624 9.07 1.24 -38.90
CA ALA A 624 7.87 0.46 -38.64
C ALA A 624 7.14 0.14 -39.95
N GLU A 625 6.74 -1.12 -40.11
CA GLU A 625 5.83 -1.53 -41.17
C GLU A 625 4.39 -1.18 -40.76
N ILE A 626 3.85 -0.12 -41.36
CA ILE A 626 2.49 0.37 -41.12
C ILE A 626 1.63 0.08 -42.33
N LYS A 627 0.50 -0.62 -42.14
CA LYS A 627 -0.42 -0.97 -43.23
C LYS A 627 -1.88 -0.95 -42.79
N ASP A 628 -2.76 -0.38 -43.61
CA ASP A 628 -4.22 -0.48 -43.44
C ASP A 628 -4.70 0.01 -42.06
N LEU A 629 -4.22 1.19 -41.62
CA LEU A 629 -4.63 1.79 -40.36
C LEU A 629 -5.75 2.81 -40.57
N LYS A 630 -6.69 2.88 -39.62
CA LYS A 630 -7.74 3.90 -39.60
C LYS A 630 -7.68 4.73 -38.32
N PHE A 631 -7.56 6.04 -38.46
CA PHE A 631 -7.61 7.01 -37.38
C PHE A 631 -8.84 7.91 -37.54
N SER A 632 -9.80 7.81 -36.61
CA SER A 632 -11.04 8.59 -36.65
C SER A 632 -11.36 9.32 -35.35
N ASN A 633 -11.75 10.59 -35.42
CA ASN A 633 -12.24 11.36 -34.26
C ASN A 633 -11.26 11.42 -33.06
N ASN A 634 -9.96 11.26 -33.27
CA ASN A 634 -8.98 11.35 -32.19
C ASN A 634 -8.67 12.82 -31.87
N LEU A 635 -8.44 13.15 -30.60
CA LEU A 635 -8.29 14.51 -30.11
C LEU A 635 -7.01 14.67 -29.28
N ALA A 636 -6.14 15.59 -29.69
CA ALA A 636 -5.03 16.09 -28.89
C ALA A 636 -5.22 17.58 -28.58
N LYS A 637 -5.18 17.97 -27.31
CA LYS A 637 -5.30 19.40 -26.96
C LYS A 637 -4.11 20.23 -27.42
N ILE A 638 -2.96 19.64 -27.73
CA ILE A 638 -1.85 20.39 -28.32
C ILE A 638 -1.71 20.01 -29.79
N ALA A 639 -1.09 18.88 -30.09
CA ALA A 639 -0.74 18.56 -31.47
C ALA A 639 -0.70 17.07 -31.78
N GLY A 640 -0.85 16.75 -33.08
CA GLY A 640 -0.90 15.39 -33.58
C GLY A 640 -2.18 14.69 -33.13
N GLY A 641 -3.34 15.14 -33.63
CA GLY A 641 -4.64 14.61 -33.21
C GLY A 641 -4.76 13.11 -33.38
N ALA A 642 -4.08 12.49 -34.34
CA ALA A 642 -3.84 11.05 -34.38
C ALA A 642 -2.41 10.67 -33.94
N ILE A 643 -1.36 11.16 -34.63
CA ILE A 643 0.03 10.73 -34.41
C ILE A 643 0.94 11.91 -34.09
N TYR A 644 1.80 11.78 -33.08
CA TYR A 644 2.87 12.74 -32.81
C TYR A 644 4.23 12.06 -32.61
N VAL A 645 5.26 12.59 -33.29
CA VAL A 645 6.65 12.09 -33.23
C VAL A 645 7.60 13.26 -32.97
N PRO A 646 8.27 13.37 -31.80
CA PRO A 646 9.08 14.54 -31.47
C PRO A 646 10.40 14.68 -32.27
N ASN A 647 11.03 13.57 -32.69
CA ASN A 647 12.44 13.59 -33.06
C ASN A 647 12.77 12.60 -34.20
N ASN A 648 13.27 13.06 -35.36
CA ASN A 648 14.01 12.19 -36.29
C ASN A 648 14.98 12.96 -37.20
N ARG A 649 16.18 13.24 -36.69
CA ARG A 649 17.05 14.29 -37.23
C ARG A 649 17.62 14.05 -38.64
N ASP A 650 17.66 12.81 -39.17
CA ASP A 650 18.39 12.52 -40.42
C ASP A 650 17.84 11.33 -41.26
N LYS A 651 16.58 10.91 -41.09
CA LYS A 651 16.03 9.73 -41.81
C LYS A 651 14.60 9.94 -42.31
N LYS A 652 14.25 9.24 -43.40
CA LYS A 652 12.93 9.26 -44.07
C LYS A 652 11.80 9.31 -43.02
N SER A 653 10.83 10.20 -43.23
CA SER A 653 9.62 10.32 -42.41
C SER A 653 8.88 8.98 -42.33
N LEU A 654 8.09 8.79 -41.25
CA LEU A 654 7.22 7.63 -41.08
C LEU A 654 6.31 7.46 -42.31
N ASP A 655 6.33 6.29 -42.95
CA ASP A 655 5.43 6.01 -44.08
C ASP A 655 4.00 5.77 -43.57
N ILE A 656 3.15 6.76 -43.80
CA ILE A 656 1.73 6.79 -43.44
C ILE A 656 0.83 6.85 -44.68
N SER A 657 1.38 6.56 -45.87
CA SER A 657 0.65 6.64 -47.14
C SER A 657 -0.59 5.72 -47.20
N ASN A 658 -0.54 4.58 -46.50
CA ASN A 658 -1.61 3.59 -46.44
C ASN A 658 -2.53 3.76 -45.21
N CYS A 659 -2.55 4.93 -44.57
CA CYS A 659 -3.41 5.24 -43.42
C CYS A 659 -4.62 6.09 -43.83
N ILE A 660 -5.78 5.80 -43.25
CA ILE A 660 -7.01 6.59 -43.42
C ILE A 660 -7.18 7.49 -42.20
N PHE A 661 -7.23 8.80 -42.42
CA PHE A 661 -7.48 9.79 -41.38
C PHE A 661 -8.84 10.47 -41.57
N SER A 662 -9.61 10.65 -40.50
CA SER A 662 -10.92 11.29 -40.56
C SER A 662 -11.23 12.03 -39.25
N ASN A 663 -11.55 13.32 -39.34
CA ASN A 663 -12.01 14.14 -38.21
C ASN A 663 -11.09 14.11 -36.97
N ASN A 664 -9.79 13.89 -37.13
CA ASN A 664 -8.85 14.03 -36.01
C ASN A 664 -8.58 15.52 -35.76
N VAL A 665 -8.31 15.90 -34.51
CA VAL A 665 -8.14 17.29 -34.11
C VAL A 665 -6.91 17.43 -33.23
N GLY A 666 -5.97 18.27 -33.66
CA GLY A 666 -4.89 18.82 -32.84
C GLY A 666 -5.24 20.28 -32.57
N GLU A 667 -5.68 20.61 -31.35
CA GLU A 667 -6.28 21.94 -31.09
C GLU A 667 -5.32 23.09 -31.40
N ALA A 668 -4.00 22.91 -31.16
CA ALA A 668 -2.99 23.91 -31.50
C ALA A 668 -2.54 23.80 -32.96
N TYR A 669 -2.13 22.61 -33.42
CA TYR A 669 -1.73 22.31 -34.80
C TYR A 669 -1.65 20.80 -35.09
N GLY A 670 -1.56 20.41 -36.37
CA GLY A 670 -1.37 19.00 -36.75
C GLY A 670 -2.56 18.10 -36.42
N ASN A 671 -3.65 18.24 -37.18
CA ASN A 671 -4.89 17.51 -36.94
C ASN A 671 -4.72 15.99 -36.99
N ASP A 672 -4.06 15.48 -38.02
CA ASP A 672 -3.87 14.05 -38.20
C ASP A 672 -2.53 13.62 -37.60
N TYR A 673 -1.43 14.08 -38.18
CA TYR A 673 -0.10 13.79 -37.72
C TYR A 673 0.73 15.07 -37.71
N THR A 674 1.80 15.11 -36.91
CA THR A 674 2.82 16.18 -36.96
C THR A 674 4.04 15.76 -36.14
N THR A 675 5.12 16.52 -36.27
CA THR A 675 6.30 16.40 -35.40
C THR A 675 6.52 17.67 -34.57
N GLU A 676 7.59 17.67 -33.78
CA GLU A 676 8.15 18.92 -33.28
C GLU A 676 8.70 19.78 -34.43
N VAL A 677 8.93 21.08 -34.19
CA VAL A 677 9.51 22.01 -35.17
C VAL A 677 10.80 21.43 -35.76
N SER A 678 10.82 21.30 -37.08
CA SER A 678 11.96 20.78 -37.84
C SER A 678 12.87 21.88 -38.35
N TYR A 679 12.29 22.82 -39.09
CA TYR A 679 13.02 23.92 -39.71
C TYR A 679 12.16 25.18 -39.76
N ILE A 680 12.83 26.30 -40.06
CA ILE A 680 12.22 27.62 -40.15
C ILE A 680 12.37 28.08 -41.60
N LYS A 681 11.28 28.58 -42.20
CA LYS A 681 11.29 29.08 -43.58
C LYS A 681 10.79 30.51 -43.66
N ARG A 682 11.44 31.32 -44.50
CA ARG A 682 11.05 32.70 -44.81
C ARG A 682 9.83 32.72 -45.74
N ASN A 683 8.90 33.65 -45.49
CA ASN A 683 7.62 33.77 -46.20
C ASN A 683 7.64 34.73 -47.40
N THR A 684 8.73 34.82 -48.17
CA THR A 684 8.86 35.74 -49.33
C THR A 684 9.70 35.17 -50.47
N ASN A 685 9.44 35.66 -51.69
CA ASN A 685 10.18 35.32 -52.91
C ASN A 685 11.62 35.87 -52.87
N ASN A 686 12.54 35.20 -53.56
CA ASN A 686 13.99 35.37 -53.50
C ASN A 686 14.56 36.67 -54.12
N ASP A 687 13.77 37.74 -54.22
CA ASP A 687 14.24 39.02 -54.76
C ASP A 687 14.93 39.90 -53.70
N PRO A 688 15.94 40.71 -54.08
CA PRO A 688 16.55 41.68 -53.18
C PRO A 688 15.53 42.73 -52.72
N TYR A 689 15.44 42.93 -51.41
CA TYR A 689 14.44 43.79 -50.79
C TYR A 689 14.82 45.26 -50.98
N LYS A 690 14.02 46.06 -51.70
CA LYS A 690 14.30 47.50 -51.94
C LYS A 690 13.53 48.35 -50.93
N MET A 691 14.19 49.24 -50.19
CA MET A 691 13.57 50.05 -49.12
C MET A 691 14.23 51.43 -48.94
N LYS A 692 13.56 52.41 -48.33
CA LYS A 692 14.09 53.73 -47.98
C LYS A 692 14.80 53.73 -46.62
N ILE A 693 15.66 54.72 -46.37
CA ILE A 693 16.35 54.89 -45.09
C ILE A 693 15.35 55.13 -43.96
N GLY A 694 15.31 54.22 -42.98
CA GLY A 694 14.34 54.27 -41.87
C GLY A 694 12.97 53.66 -42.17
N GLU A 695 12.78 53.06 -43.35
CA GLU A 695 11.58 52.28 -43.71
C GLU A 695 11.55 50.92 -42.99
N TYR A 696 10.36 50.35 -42.87
CA TYR A 696 10.10 49.07 -42.24
C TYR A 696 10.36 47.88 -43.18
N VAL A 697 11.08 46.86 -42.72
CA VAL A 697 11.37 45.63 -43.49
C VAL A 697 10.33 44.54 -43.21
N GLN A 698 9.61 44.06 -44.22
CA GLN A 698 8.61 42.99 -44.04
C GLN A 698 9.25 41.60 -44.10
N LEU A 699 10.08 41.24 -43.12
CA LEU A 699 10.58 39.87 -42.95
C LEU A 699 9.64 39.06 -42.06
N LYS A 700 9.14 37.94 -42.58
CA LYS A 700 8.30 36.99 -41.83
C LYS A 700 8.87 35.58 -41.92
N PHE A 701 8.98 34.92 -40.78
CA PHE A 701 9.42 33.53 -40.67
C PHE A 701 8.31 32.66 -40.12
N LEU A 702 8.24 31.44 -40.65
CA LEU A 702 7.23 30.44 -40.31
C LEU A 702 7.91 29.15 -39.84
N LEU A 703 7.30 28.48 -38.88
CA LEU A 703 7.73 27.18 -38.37
C LEU A 703 7.16 26.04 -39.23
N TYR A 704 7.99 25.05 -39.51
CA TYR A 704 7.61 23.84 -40.24
C TYR A 704 8.07 22.60 -39.48
N ASP A 705 7.28 21.54 -39.56
CA ASP A 705 7.57 20.22 -39.03
C ASP A 705 8.34 19.34 -40.05
N GLU A 706 8.68 18.09 -39.69
CA GLU A 706 9.44 17.17 -40.56
C GLU A 706 8.63 16.68 -41.77
N PHE A 707 7.29 16.83 -41.75
CA PHE A 707 6.40 16.50 -42.87
C PHE A 707 6.15 17.71 -43.78
N ASN A 708 6.92 18.80 -43.62
CA ASN A 708 6.74 20.07 -44.31
C ASN A 708 5.38 20.74 -44.04
N MET A 709 4.70 20.43 -42.93
CA MET A 709 3.48 21.10 -42.52
C MET A 709 3.79 22.35 -41.71
N LYS A 710 3.05 23.43 -42.00
CA LYS A 710 3.17 24.70 -41.29
C LYS A 710 2.60 24.56 -39.86
N ILE A 711 3.37 24.99 -38.86
CA ILE A 711 2.96 25.00 -37.46
C ILE A 711 2.35 26.37 -37.12
N GLU A 712 1.04 26.41 -36.85
CA GLU A 712 0.32 27.65 -36.49
C GLU A 712 0.39 27.97 -34.98
N ASP A 713 0.82 27.01 -34.15
CA ASP A 713 1.07 27.15 -32.70
C ASP A 713 0.07 28.08 -31.96
N LYS A 714 -1.23 27.79 -32.04
CA LYS A 714 -2.29 28.66 -31.49
C LYS A 714 -2.13 28.98 -30.00
N TYR A 715 -1.38 28.16 -29.27
CA TYR A 715 -1.12 28.29 -27.83
C TYR A 715 0.26 28.88 -27.48
N ASN A 716 1.07 29.29 -28.48
CA ASN A 716 2.39 29.93 -28.31
C ASN A 716 3.42 29.07 -27.54
N ILE A 717 3.44 27.77 -27.80
CA ILE A 717 4.39 26.82 -27.20
C ILE A 717 5.83 27.13 -27.63
N TYR A 718 6.02 27.63 -28.84
CA TYR A 718 7.33 27.90 -29.43
C TYR A 718 7.80 29.35 -29.29
N SER A 719 7.22 30.13 -28.38
CA SER A 719 7.58 31.54 -28.17
C SER A 719 9.01 31.78 -27.65
N ASN A 720 9.65 30.72 -27.15
CA ASN A 720 11.04 30.74 -26.70
C ASN A 720 12.05 30.54 -27.85
N ILE A 721 11.58 30.36 -29.08
CA ILE A 721 12.40 30.46 -30.28
C ILE A 721 12.37 31.93 -30.73
N SER A 722 13.53 32.56 -30.87
CA SER A 722 13.69 33.92 -31.36
C SER A 722 14.67 33.99 -32.52
N ILE A 723 14.47 34.97 -33.39
CA ILE A 723 15.35 35.30 -34.49
C ILE A 723 15.98 36.65 -34.21
N LYS A 724 17.30 36.72 -34.30
CA LYS A 724 18.11 37.93 -34.20
C LYS A 724 18.84 38.16 -35.51
N VAL A 725 18.58 39.32 -36.12
CA VAL A 725 19.21 39.72 -37.38
C VAL A 725 20.45 40.56 -37.09
N LEU A 726 21.55 40.22 -37.74
CA LEU A 726 22.82 40.94 -37.73
C LEU A 726 23.15 41.41 -39.16
N LEU A 727 24.05 42.37 -39.31
CA LEU A 727 24.46 42.88 -40.63
C LEU A 727 25.90 42.49 -40.93
N LEU A 728 26.16 42.04 -42.16
CA LEU A 728 27.51 41.88 -42.70
C LEU A 728 27.73 42.94 -43.78
N ASP A 729 28.71 43.80 -43.55
CA ASP A 729 29.21 44.73 -44.56
C ASP A 729 30.17 43.97 -45.49
N ASN A 730 29.95 44.06 -46.80
CA ASN A 730 30.81 43.42 -47.79
C ASN A 730 32.07 44.25 -48.11
N PHE A 731 32.24 45.43 -47.53
CA PHE A 731 33.44 46.24 -47.68
C PHE A 731 34.40 46.03 -46.50
N ASN A 732 35.53 45.37 -46.78
CA ASN A 732 36.80 45.26 -46.01
C ASN A 732 37.20 43.83 -45.64
N LYS A 733 37.61 43.06 -46.66
CA LYS A 733 38.66 42.06 -46.49
C LYS A 733 39.99 42.67 -46.95
N THR A 734 40.60 43.50 -46.11
CA THR A 734 42.06 43.72 -46.03
C THR A 734 42.34 44.82 -44.99
N ASP A 735 43.11 44.43 -43.98
CA ASP A 735 43.96 45.22 -43.08
C ASP A 735 43.37 46.25 -42.10
N ASN A 736 43.81 46.04 -40.84
CA ASN A 736 43.84 46.93 -39.68
C ASN A 736 43.67 48.44 -39.97
N SER A 737 42.46 48.96 -39.74
CA SER A 737 42.24 50.26 -39.09
C SER A 737 40.75 50.50 -38.82
N ASN A 738 40.45 51.10 -37.67
CA ASN A 738 39.12 51.54 -37.26
C ASN A 738 38.44 52.39 -38.33
N SER A 739 37.49 51.82 -39.07
CA SER A 739 36.48 52.55 -39.81
C SER A 739 35.12 52.24 -39.20
N ASN A 740 34.56 53.24 -38.51
CA ASN A 740 33.19 53.21 -38.01
C ASN A 740 32.25 53.19 -39.21
N SER A 741 31.81 52.02 -39.64
CA SER A 741 30.66 51.92 -40.54
C SER A 741 29.41 52.31 -39.74
N ASN A 742 28.84 53.45 -40.11
CA ASN A 742 27.73 54.09 -39.42
C ASN A 742 26.42 53.41 -39.81
N ILE A 743 26.16 52.26 -39.20
CA ILE A 743 24.97 51.44 -39.48
C ILE A 743 24.23 51.10 -38.19
N ILE A 744 22.92 51.39 -38.15
CA ILE A 744 22.07 51.15 -36.98
C ILE A 744 20.88 50.26 -37.39
N LEU A 745 20.73 49.11 -36.72
CA LEU A 745 19.55 48.25 -36.81
C LEU A 745 18.67 48.43 -35.57
N LYS A 746 17.36 48.67 -35.76
CA LYS A 746 16.36 48.70 -34.69
C LYS A 746 15.25 47.68 -34.97
N GLY A 747 14.71 47.05 -33.93
CA GLY A 747 13.65 46.03 -34.06
C GLY A 747 14.13 44.74 -34.72
N ASN A 748 15.41 44.40 -34.59
CA ASN A 748 16.07 43.26 -35.27
C ASN A 748 15.92 41.92 -34.53
N ILE A 749 15.05 41.83 -33.53
CA ILE A 749 14.76 40.62 -32.78
C ILE A 749 13.25 40.38 -32.83
N CYS A 750 12.83 39.16 -33.18
CA CYS A 750 11.45 38.70 -33.02
C CYS A 750 11.43 37.35 -32.31
N SER A 751 10.32 37.04 -31.64
CA SER A 751 10.01 35.71 -31.13
C SER A 751 8.80 35.15 -31.89
N PHE A 752 8.69 33.82 -31.98
CA PHE A 752 7.54 33.20 -32.63
C PHE A 752 6.27 33.35 -31.80
N TYR A 753 5.26 34.01 -32.34
CA TYR A 753 3.92 34.10 -31.76
C TYR A 753 2.92 33.52 -32.75
N LYS A 754 2.10 32.56 -32.33
CA LYS A 754 1.22 31.76 -33.20
C LYS A 754 1.95 31.23 -34.44
N GLY A 755 3.15 30.68 -34.23
CA GLY A 755 3.98 30.09 -35.28
C GLY A 755 4.61 31.08 -36.26
N VAL A 756 4.50 32.39 -36.01
CA VAL A 756 5.03 33.45 -36.87
C VAL A 756 6.01 34.34 -36.11
N CYS A 757 7.19 34.56 -36.69
CA CYS A 757 8.14 35.58 -36.25
C CYS A 757 8.06 36.74 -37.24
N ASP A 758 7.49 37.86 -36.81
CA ASP A 758 7.23 39.03 -37.65
C ASP A 758 8.22 40.16 -37.31
N LEU A 759 9.16 40.40 -38.22
CA LEU A 759 10.12 41.52 -38.13
C LEU A 759 9.65 42.75 -38.92
N SER A 760 8.35 42.90 -39.18
CA SER A 760 7.78 44.08 -39.86
C SER A 760 8.12 45.42 -39.20
N GLN A 761 8.53 45.44 -37.93
CA GLN A 761 8.95 46.66 -37.23
C GLN A 761 10.47 46.93 -37.33
N MET A 762 11.22 46.09 -38.05
CA MET A 762 12.66 46.24 -38.23
C MET A 762 12.96 47.44 -39.13
N LYS A 763 13.89 48.30 -38.70
CA LYS A 763 14.39 49.45 -39.45
C LYS A 763 15.89 49.34 -39.64
N LEU A 764 16.35 49.66 -40.84
CA LEU A 764 17.76 49.74 -41.20
C LEU A 764 18.12 51.19 -41.53
N TYR A 765 19.10 51.74 -40.80
CA TYR A 765 19.67 53.05 -41.05
C TYR A 765 21.09 52.87 -41.55
N ALA A 766 21.27 53.06 -42.85
CA ALA A 766 22.54 52.87 -43.54
C ALA A 766 22.60 53.77 -44.78
N ILE A 767 23.80 54.03 -45.30
CA ILE A 767 24.00 54.80 -46.54
C ILE A 767 23.33 54.04 -47.71
N PRO A 768 22.79 54.72 -48.74
CA PRO A 768 22.27 54.04 -49.93
C PRO A 768 23.28 53.04 -50.50
N GLY A 769 22.91 51.75 -50.53
CA GLY A 769 23.82 50.66 -50.88
C GLY A 769 23.16 49.28 -50.74
N ASN A 770 23.94 48.22 -51.01
CA ASN A 770 23.52 46.82 -50.91
C ASN A 770 24.10 46.18 -49.64
N TYR A 771 23.26 45.56 -48.81
CA TYR A 771 23.66 44.95 -47.54
C TYR A 771 23.19 43.49 -47.42
N THR A 772 23.91 42.68 -46.62
CA THR A 772 23.52 41.30 -46.30
C THR A 772 23.11 41.17 -44.83
N LEU A 773 21.88 40.76 -44.59
CA LEU A 773 21.32 40.44 -43.27
C LEU A 773 21.62 38.98 -42.91
N LEU A 774 22.42 38.77 -41.88
CA LEU A 774 22.71 37.48 -41.26
C LEU A 774 21.60 37.13 -40.25
N ILE A 775 21.00 35.95 -40.40
CA ILE A 775 19.90 35.51 -39.54
C ILE A 775 20.41 34.51 -38.51
N ASN A 776 20.47 34.92 -37.24
CA ASN A 776 20.79 34.04 -36.12
C ASN A 776 19.51 33.60 -35.41
N VAL A 777 19.39 32.31 -35.12
CA VAL A 777 18.25 31.77 -34.36
C VAL A 777 18.72 31.43 -32.95
N GLU A 778 18.10 32.09 -31.96
CA GLU A 778 18.27 31.80 -30.54
C GLU A 778 17.11 30.90 -30.12
N ASN A 779 17.42 29.66 -29.72
CA ASN A 779 16.41 28.68 -29.33
C ASN A 779 16.57 28.33 -27.86
N HIS A 780 15.66 28.86 -27.03
CA HIS A 780 15.58 28.55 -25.61
C HIS A 780 14.50 27.49 -25.30
N TYR A 781 13.81 26.98 -26.31
CA TYR A 781 12.82 25.92 -26.17
C TYR A 781 13.51 24.55 -26.06
N ASN A 782 14.49 24.27 -26.92
CA ASN A 782 15.28 23.04 -26.90
C ASN A 782 16.72 23.29 -27.41
N SER A 783 17.54 22.24 -27.43
CA SER A 783 18.94 22.31 -27.90
C SER A 783 19.10 22.30 -29.43
N LYS A 784 18.01 22.36 -30.20
CA LYS A 784 18.03 22.29 -31.67
C LYS A 784 18.51 23.62 -32.25
N LYS A 785 19.51 23.56 -33.13
CA LYS A 785 20.00 24.70 -33.89
C LYS A 785 19.30 24.74 -35.25
N PHE A 786 18.77 25.89 -35.64
CA PHE A 786 18.17 26.13 -36.95
C PHE A 786 19.14 26.90 -37.84
N LYS A 787 19.16 26.60 -39.14
CA LYS A 787 19.91 27.36 -40.15
C LYS A 787 18.91 28.01 -41.11
N ILE A 788 19.12 29.29 -41.41
CA ILE A 788 18.28 30.08 -42.31
C ILE A 788 19.22 30.86 -43.25
N ASP A 789 18.87 30.95 -44.53
CA ASP A 789 19.66 31.69 -45.52
C ASP A 789 19.64 33.19 -45.27
N ASN A 790 20.75 33.88 -45.59
CA ASN A 790 20.89 35.32 -45.44
C ASN A 790 20.02 36.10 -46.45
N VAL A 791 19.68 37.36 -46.14
CA VAL A 791 18.82 38.22 -46.99
C VAL A 791 19.59 39.42 -47.51
N ILE A 792 19.43 39.76 -48.80
CA ILE A 792 20.06 40.93 -49.44
C ILE A 792 19.06 42.10 -49.51
N VAL A 793 19.49 43.33 -49.16
CA VAL A 793 18.67 44.54 -49.08
C VAL A 793 19.33 45.74 -49.78
N ASN A 794 18.54 46.58 -50.49
CA ASN A 794 18.97 47.77 -51.24
C ASN A 794 18.25 49.06 -50.77
N MET A 795 18.97 50.15 -50.45
CA MET A 795 18.46 51.36 -49.75
C MET A 795 18.18 52.63 -50.64
N ARG A 796 17.16 53.50 -50.34
CA ARG A 796 16.67 54.75 -51.08
C ARG A 796 16.36 56.01 -50.15
N ASP A 797 16.08 57.23 -50.69
CA ASP A 797 15.96 58.57 -49.98
C ASP A 797 14.49 59.12 -49.65
N CYS A 798 14.31 60.26 -48.92
CA CYS A 798 13.06 60.82 -48.26
C CYS A 798 12.04 61.72 -49.07
N ASP A 799 10.80 61.95 -48.56
CA ASP A 799 9.64 62.70 -49.16
C ASP A 799 9.37 64.16 -48.59
N GLN A 800 8.48 64.97 -49.21
CA GLN A 800 8.39 66.47 -49.09
C GLN A 800 7.73 67.11 -47.83
N ASN A 801 6.90 66.42 -47.04
CA ASN A 801 6.27 66.98 -45.82
C ASN A 801 6.90 66.47 -44.51
N GLN A 802 8.15 66.01 -44.62
CA GLN A 802 8.98 65.48 -43.53
C GLN A 802 10.27 66.28 -43.46
N TYR A 803 10.79 66.48 -42.26
CA TYR A 803 12.13 67.04 -42.06
C TYR A 803 13.19 66.05 -42.61
N LYS A 804 14.17 66.56 -43.36
CA LYS A 804 15.42 65.85 -43.70
C LYS A 804 16.49 66.24 -42.68
N ILE A 805 16.93 65.31 -41.84
CA ILE A 805 17.85 65.59 -40.73
C ILE A 805 19.07 64.69 -40.80
N THR A 806 20.26 65.28 -40.75
CA THR A 806 21.55 64.58 -40.68
C THR A 806 22.01 64.56 -39.22
N LYS A 807 22.17 63.38 -38.62
CA LYS A 807 22.68 63.22 -37.24
C LYS A 807 24.13 62.73 -37.25
N ASP A 808 24.84 62.94 -36.13
CA ASP A 808 26.27 62.62 -35.96
C ASP A 808 26.61 61.25 -36.56
N ASN A 809 27.80 61.17 -37.17
CA ASN A 809 28.27 60.06 -38.02
C ASN A 809 27.71 60.04 -39.47
N ASN A 810 27.29 61.17 -40.05
CA ASN A 810 26.92 61.32 -41.47
C ASN A 810 25.74 60.44 -41.98
N ILE A 811 24.82 60.02 -41.10
CA ILE A 811 23.62 59.26 -41.51
C ILE A 811 22.42 60.22 -41.68
N VAL A 812 21.77 60.18 -42.85
CA VAL A 812 20.60 61.01 -43.21
C VAL A 812 19.30 60.27 -42.89
N ILE A 813 18.35 60.89 -42.17
CA ILE A 813 17.09 60.29 -41.72
C ILE A 813 15.90 61.23 -42.05
N CYS A 814 14.76 60.64 -42.43
CA CYS A 814 13.49 61.32 -42.71
C CYS A 814 12.59 61.35 -41.45
N GLU A 815 12.05 62.49 -41.01
CA GLU A 815 11.23 62.59 -39.78
C GLU A 815 9.95 63.46 -39.94
N ASP A 816 8.78 62.99 -39.47
CA ASP A 816 7.54 63.78 -39.28
C ASP A 816 7.65 64.74 -38.05
N PRO A 817 6.89 65.85 -37.93
CA PRO A 817 7.02 66.81 -36.83
C PRO A 817 6.80 66.18 -35.44
N VAL A 818 7.77 66.33 -34.54
CA VAL A 818 7.82 65.73 -33.20
C VAL A 818 7.54 66.77 -32.13
N CYS A 819 6.55 66.48 -31.30
CA CYS A 819 6.45 67.02 -29.96
C CYS A 819 6.85 65.93 -29.00
N ASP A 820 7.82 66.18 -28.12
CA ASP A 820 8.54 65.10 -27.45
C ASP A 820 7.59 64.21 -26.65
N ARG A 821 6.74 64.76 -25.76
CA ARG A 821 5.74 63.96 -25.01
C ARG A 821 4.57 64.83 -24.57
N CYS A 822 3.38 64.66 -25.17
CA CYS A 822 2.17 65.32 -24.69
C CYS A 822 1.10 64.26 -24.46
N PHE A 823 1.23 63.48 -23.38
CA PHE A 823 0.41 62.28 -23.21
C PHE A 823 -1.04 62.57 -22.83
N ASN A 824 -1.26 63.66 -22.08
CA ASN A 824 -2.58 64.12 -21.63
C ASN A 824 -2.78 65.61 -21.99
N GLY A 825 -2.41 65.99 -23.23
CA GLY A 825 -2.50 67.33 -23.87
C GLY A 825 -2.36 67.27 -25.42
N ILE A 826 -2.29 68.40 -26.13
CA ILE A 826 -2.32 68.49 -27.63
C ILE A 826 -1.10 69.30 -28.17
N CYS A 827 -0.56 69.01 -29.38
CA CYS A 827 0.67 69.65 -29.92
C CYS A 827 0.67 70.06 -31.43
N THR A 828 1.29 71.20 -31.78
CA THR A 828 1.25 71.85 -33.13
C THR A 828 2.57 72.58 -33.51
N PRO A 829 3.00 72.62 -34.82
CA PRO A 829 4.25 73.28 -35.25
C PRO A 829 4.11 74.76 -35.72
N PRO A 830 5.17 75.61 -35.61
CA PRO A 830 5.18 76.97 -36.15
C PRO A 830 5.79 77.06 -37.57
N GLU A 831 5.43 78.11 -38.32
CA GLU A 831 5.79 78.28 -39.73
C GLU A 831 7.29 78.60 -39.95
N ASN A 832 7.92 77.88 -40.91
CA ASN A 832 9.24 78.07 -41.53
C ASN A 832 10.53 77.73 -40.75
N HIS A 833 10.80 76.44 -40.52
CA HIS A 833 12.12 75.94 -40.08
C HIS A 833 12.50 74.55 -40.64
N THR A 834 13.81 74.26 -40.74
CA THR A 834 14.39 73.01 -41.28
C THR A 834 14.89 72.02 -40.20
N ILE A 835 14.60 72.28 -38.93
CA ILE A 835 14.99 71.43 -37.79
C ILE A 835 13.71 70.97 -37.08
N ASN A 836 13.52 69.66 -36.96
CA ASN A 836 12.44 69.06 -36.17
C ASN A 836 12.76 69.16 -34.67
N SER A 837 12.65 70.37 -34.13
CA SER A 837 12.97 70.65 -32.73
C SER A 837 11.73 70.56 -31.85
N VAL A 838 11.85 69.73 -30.82
CA VAL A 838 10.93 69.59 -29.69
C VAL A 838 10.61 70.94 -29.00
N GLU A 839 11.52 71.90 -29.05
CA GLU A 839 11.45 73.15 -28.27
C GLU A 839 10.51 74.21 -28.87
N LEU A 840 10.10 74.06 -30.14
CA LEU A 840 9.30 75.06 -30.87
C LEU A 840 7.80 74.72 -30.94
N ASN A 841 7.40 73.52 -30.50
CA ASN A 841 6.02 73.03 -30.53
C ASN A 841 5.50 72.88 -29.09
N THR A 842 4.35 73.47 -28.74
CA THR A 842 3.91 73.64 -27.33
C THR A 842 2.79 72.68 -26.88
N CYS A 843 2.85 72.23 -25.61
CA CYS A 843 1.98 71.22 -24.96
C CYS A 843 1.41 71.72 -23.60
N THR A 844 0.13 71.49 -23.28
CA THR A 844 -0.55 71.97 -22.04
C THR A 844 -1.16 70.84 -21.18
N CYS A 845 -0.94 70.82 -19.84
CA CYS A 845 -1.24 69.70 -18.91
C CYS A 845 -2.50 69.83 -18.01
N SER A 846 -3.06 68.69 -17.55
CA SER A 846 -4.22 68.59 -16.63
C SER A 846 -3.87 68.21 -15.17
N ASP A 847 -4.75 68.53 -14.20
CA ASP A 847 -4.51 68.42 -12.74
C ASP A 847 -4.10 67.00 -12.24
N GLY A 848 -3.13 66.95 -11.32
CA GLY A 848 -2.57 65.71 -10.74
C GLY A 848 -1.30 65.18 -11.45
N TYR A 849 -0.91 65.83 -12.54
CA TYR A 849 0.26 65.52 -13.36
C TYR A 849 1.24 66.70 -13.40
N LYS A 850 2.54 66.43 -13.51
CA LYS A 850 3.60 67.43 -13.66
C LYS A 850 4.63 66.99 -14.71
N GLY A 851 5.62 67.84 -14.97
CA GLY A 851 6.66 67.62 -15.98
C GLY A 851 6.37 68.42 -17.25
N LEU A 852 7.40 68.65 -18.07
CA LEU A 852 7.32 69.39 -19.34
C LEU A 852 6.30 68.81 -20.34
N TYR A 853 5.78 67.61 -20.03
CA TYR A 853 5.10 66.66 -20.91
C TYR A 853 3.84 66.02 -20.31
N CYS A 854 3.42 66.49 -19.13
CA CYS A 854 2.20 66.03 -18.45
C CYS A 854 2.16 64.53 -18.11
N ASP A 855 3.31 63.90 -17.94
CA ASP A 855 3.47 62.44 -17.81
C ASP A 855 3.85 61.98 -16.40
N GLU A 856 4.29 62.88 -15.52
CA GLU A 856 4.68 62.52 -14.16
C GLU A 856 3.52 62.64 -13.17
N LYS A 857 3.08 61.50 -12.63
CA LYS A 857 2.14 61.45 -11.49
C LYS A 857 2.85 61.82 -10.20
N ILE A 858 2.29 62.73 -9.41
CA ILE A 858 2.86 63.11 -8.11
C ILE A 858 2.50 62.03 -7.05
N LEU A 859 3.49 61.24 -6.62
CA LEU A 859 3.34 60.16 -5.63
C LEU A 859 3.55 60.65 -4.17
N ILE A 860 2.88 60.02 -3.21
CA ILE A 860 3.07 60.27 -1.77
C ILE A 860 4.33 59.55 -1.27
N ASP A 861 5.29 60.26 -0.66
CA ASP A 861 6.47 59.67 -0.03
C ASP A 861 6.17 59.18 1.39
N LEU A 862 6.19 57.85 1.60
CA LEU A 862 5.97 57.18 2.88
C LEU A 862 7.29 56.77 3.57
N ASN A 863 8.44 56.93 2.93
CA ASN A 863 9.72 56.39 3.41
C ASN A 863 10.17 57.01 4.74
N LYS A 864 9.86 58.29 4.97
CA LYS A 864 10.21 58.98 6.22
C LYS A 864 9.54 58.34 7.44
N ILE A 865 8.26 57.98 7.31
CA ILE A 865 7.47 57.37 8.40
C ILE A 865 7.92 55.94 8.67
N VAL A 866 8.25 55.19 7.61
CA VAL A 866 8.79 53.83 7.75
C VAL A 866 10.13 53.85 8.49
N LYS A 867 11.04 54.80 8.15
CA LYS A 867 12.34 54.95 8.83
C LYS A 867 12.21 55.18 10.34
N ASP A 868 11.28 56.04 10.76
CA ASP A 868 11.07 56.32 12.19
C ASP A 868 10.53 55.09 12.95
N SER A 869 9.75 54.24 12.27
CA SER A 869 9.20 53.00 12.85
C SER A 869 10.16 51.80 12.81
N ILE A 870 11.18 51.83 11.92
CA ILE A 870 12.16 50.75 11.77
C ILE A 870 13.06 50.64 13.02
N TYR A 871 13.46 51.77 13.60
CA TYR A 871 14.43 51.79 14.70
C TYR A 871 14.04 50.88 15.90
N PRO A 872 12.83 51.00 16.50
CA PRO A 872 12.43 50.10 17.59
C PRO A 872 12.35 48.64 17.16
N THR A 873 11.80 48.36 15.95
CA THR A 873 11.70 46.98 15.43
C THR A 873 13.07 46.33 15.22
N GLY A 874 14.06 47.09 14.73
CA GLY A 874 15.43 46.60 14.57
C GLY A 874 16.09 46.21 15.89
N ILE A 875 15.87 46.98 16.95
CA ILE A 875 16.35 46.67 18.30
C ILE A 875 15.71 45.36 18.82
N ALA A 876 14.39 45.19 18.69
CA ALA A 876 13.75 43.94 19.09
C ALA A 876 14.23 42.74 18.26
N MET A 877 14.48 42.92 16.96
CA MET A 877 15.02 41.87 16.10
C MET A 877 16.42 41.43 16.56
N LEU A 878 17.28 42.38 16.93
CA LEU A 878 18.59 42.10 17.52
C LEU A 878 18.48 41.34 18.85
N LEU A 879 17.55 41.72 19.73
CA LEU A 879 17.31 41.01 20.99
C LEU A 879 16.85 39.56 20.76
N VAL A 880 15.98 39.32 19.77
CA VAL A 880 15.56 37.97 19.39
C VAL A 880 16.76 37.17 18.85
N LEU A 881 17.59 37.75 17.99
CA LEU A 881 18.80 37.10 17.49
C LEU A 881 19.78 36.74 18.62
N LEU A 882 20.03 37.67 19.55
CA LEU A 882 20.88 37.41 20.72
C LEU A 882 20.32 36.28 21.58
N SER A 883 19.00 36.21 21.74
CA SER A 883 18.36 35.12 22.49
C SER A 883 18.39 33.77 21.75
N ILE A 884 18.41 33.75 20.41
CA ILE A 884 18.67 32.54 19.61
C ILE A 884 20.10 32.06 19.87
N VAL A 885 21.09 32.96 19.84
CA VAL A 885 22.48 32.62 20.18
C VAL A 885 22.56 32.08 21.62
N PHE A 886 21.86 32.71 22.56
CA PHE A 886 21.74 32.23 23.95
C PHE A 886 21.14 30.82 24.04
N LEU A 887 20.10 30.52 23.26
CA LEU A 887 19.48 29.20 23.19
C LEU A 887 20.42 28.15 22.58
N ILE A 888 21.15 28.50 21.53
CA ILE A 888 22.14 27.62 20.88
C ILE A 888 23.27 27.28 21.86
N TYR A 889 23.81 28.29 22.54
CA TYR A 889 24.85 28.12 23.56
C TYR A 889 24.38 27.22 24.71
N ASN A 890 23.15 27.40 25.16
CA ASN A 890 22.56 26.63 26.25
C ASN A 890 21.78 25.37 25.80
N ARG A 891 21.92 24.90 24.55
CA ARG A 891 21.10 23.80 24.00
C ARG A 891 21.14 22.50 24.82
N ASN A 892 22.23 22.29 25.56
CA ASN A 892 22.44 21.10 26.38
C ASN A 892 21.77 21.19 27.76
N LYS A 893 21.31 22.36 28.19
CA LYS A 893 20.62 22.53 29.47
C LYS A 893 19.29 21.77 29.46
N ARG A 894 19.02 21.06 30.54
CA ARG A 894 17.87 20.15 30.64
C ARG A 894 16.54 20.82 30.36
N VAL A 895 16.30 22.03 30.89
CA VAL A 895 15.10 22.82 30.58
C VAL A 895 14.86 23.01 29.08
N ILE A 896 15.90 23.27 28.27
CA ILE A 896 15.79 23.45 26.81
C ILE A 896 15.57 22.10 26.12
N GLN A 897 16.24 21.04 26.55
CA GLN A 897 16.06 19.71 25.98
C GLN A 897 14.65 19.16 26.18
N GLU A 898 14.10 19.31 27.39
CA GLU A 898 12.78 18.77 27.74
C GLU A 898 11.63 19.63 27.21
N THR A 899 11.79 20.96 27.20
CA THR A 899 10.83 21.87 26.55
C THR A 899 11.01 21.98 25.03
N GLY A 900 12.04 21.34 24.46
CA GLY A 900 12.27 21.15 23.03
C GLY A 900 12.94 22.34 22.33
N PHE A 901 14.26 22.23 22.13
CA PHE A 901 15.12 23.23 21.45
C PHE A 901 14.57 23.73 20.10
N THR A 902 14.20 22.81 19.20
CA THR A 902 13.72 23.16 17.85
C THR A 902 12.46 24.02 17.87
N ARG A 903 11.58 23.82 18.86
CA ARG A 903 10.36 24.61 19.03
C ARG A 903 10.68 26.06 19.38
N HIS A 904 11.67 26.29 20.24
CA HIS A 904 12.10 27.63 20.61
C HIS A 904 12.71 28.36 19.44
N ILE A 905 13.55 27.69 18.64
CA ILE A 905 14.12 28.28 17.43
C ILE A 905 13.03 28.63 16.40
N ILE A 906 12.07 27.73 16.15
CA ILE A 906 10.96 28.00 15.22
C ILE A 906 10.08 29.15 15.72
N TYR A 907 9.82 29.23 17.03
CA TYR A 907 9.08 30.33 17.63
C TYR A 907 9.82 31.67 17.45
N SER A 908 11.13 31.72 17.74
CA SER A 908 11.96 32.90 17.51
C SER A 908 12.02 33.29 16.03
N LEU A 909 12.11 32.32 15.12
CA LEU A 909 12.07 32.56 13.68
C LEU A 909 10.72 33.17 13.25
N GLY A 910 9.61 32.67 13.78
CA GLY A 910 8.29 33.25 13.53
C GLY A 910 8.23 34.73 13.91
N VAL A 911 8.76 35.10 15.09
CA VAL A 911 8.85 36.50 15.52
C VAL A 911 9.77 37.33 14.63
N LEU A 912 10.93 36.79 14.20
CA LEU A 912 11.84 37.47 13.27
C LEU A 912 11.18 37.76 11.92
N LEU A 913 10.39 36.83 11.39
CA LEU A 913 9.65 37.04 10.13
C LEU A 913 8.64 38.19 10.26
N ILE A 914 7.94 38.28 11.39
CA ILE A 914 7.00 39.38 11.64
C ILE A 914 7.75 40.72 11.74
N TYR A 915 8.86 40.81 12.46
CA TYR A 915 9.66 42.05 12.47
C TYR A 915 10.23 42.40 11.10
N SER A 916 10.65 41.39 10.33
CA SER A 916 11.12 41.57 8.97
C SER A 916 10.01 42.12 8.05
N SER A 917 8.75 41.75 8.28
CA SER A 917 7.61 42.28 7.51
C SER A 917 7.43 43.80 7.68
N SER A 918 7.71 44.35 8.86
CA SER A 918 7.56 45.77 9.15
C SER A 918 8.42 46.69 8.26
N PHE A 919 9.56 46.20 7.76
CA PHE A 919 10.41 46.94 6.81
C PHE A 919 9.74 47.17 5.46
N PHE A 920 8.68 46.42 5.15
CA PHE A 920 7.97 46.44 3.87
C PHE A 920 6.55 47.02 3.97
N LEU A 921 6.14 47.57 5.11
CA LEU A 921 4.80 48.16 5.31
C LEU A 921 4.54 49.42 4.47
N GLY A 922 5.57 50.19 4.12
CA GLY A 922 5.46 51.32 3.17
C GLY A 922 5.73 50.89 1.73
N TYR A 923 5.01 49.86 1.28
CA TYR A 923 5.18 49.35 -0.08
C TYR A 923 4.79 50.42 -1.12
N ASP A 924 5.65 50.61 -2.12
CA ASP A 924 5.46 51.49 -3.27
C ASP A 924 5.28 50.68 -4.57
N ASN A 925 5.38 49.35 -4.47
CA ASN A 925 5.24 48.41 -5.56
C ASN A 925 4.70 47.06 -5.04
N TYR A 926 4.25 46.23 -5.98
CA TYR A 926 3.67 44.93 -5.67
C TYR A 926 4.62 43.99 -4.92
N LEU A 927 5.91 43.97 -5.29
CA LEU A 927 6.89 43.07 -4.68
C LEU A 927 7.06 43.35 -3.18
N LYS A 928 7.21 44.61 -2.78
CA LYS A 928 7.28 44.98 -1.36
C LYS A 928 6.00 44.59 -0.62
N CYS A 929 4.82 44.76 -1.25
CA CYS A 929 3.57 44.31 -0.63
C CYS A 929 3.52 42.77 -0.45
N VAL A 930 3.92 42.01 -1.47
CA VAL A 930 3.97 40.55 -1.40
C VAL A 930 4.93 40.08 -0.30
N ILE A 931 6.12 40.68 -0.21
CA ILE A 931 7.10 40.35 0.83
C ILE A 931 6.53 40.64 2.23
N ASN A 932 5.91 41.81 2.43
CA ASN A 932 5.23 42.14 3.69
C ASN A 932 4.17 41.08 4.05
N PHE A 933 3.29 40.75 3.10
CA PHE A 933 2.20 39.79 3.28
C PHE A 933 2.70 38.38 3.62
N ILE A 934 3.68 37.85 2.87
CA ILE A 934 4.27 36.52 3.12
C ILE A 934 4.92 36.49 4.50
N LEU A 935 5.83 37.43 4.79
CA LEU A 935 6.62 37.41 6.03
C LEU A 935 5.72 37.52 7.27
N TYR A 936 4.71 38.39 7.23
CA TYR A 936 3.78 38.56 8.34
C TYR A 936 3.00 37.28 8.64
N HIS A 937 2.28 36.73 7.65
CA HIS A 937 1.41 35.59 7.86
C HIS A 937 2.16 34.27 8.09
N HIS A 938 3.33 34.08 7.46
CA HIS A 938 4.19 32.93 7.79
C HIS A 938 4.74 33.01 9.22
N GLY A 939 5.08 34.22 9.68
CA GLY A 939 5.51 34.42 11.05
C GLY A 939 4.40 34.08 12.06
N VAL A 940 3.18 34.58 11.82
CA VAL A 940 2.01 34.32 12.68
C VAL A 940 1.68 32.83 12.76
N ILE A 941 1.60 32.13 11.63
CA ILE A 941 1.23 30.72 11.63
C ILE A 941 2.30 29.84 12.31
N LEU A 942 3.60 30.16 12.17
CA LEU A 942 4.67 29.42 12.85
C LEU A 942 4.57 29.56 14.37
N ILE A 943 4.33 30.77 14.87
CA ILE A 943 4.08 31.02 16.30
C ILE A 943 2.87 30.20 16.75
N TYR A 944 1.74 30.29 16.02
CA TYR A 944 0.51 29.56 16.32
C TYR A 944 0.74 28.04 16.39
N CYS A 945 1.45 27.46 15.42
CA CYS A 945 1.81 26.05 15.37
C CYS A 945 2.58 25.60 16.62
N ILE A 946 3.54 26.40 17.09
CA ILE A 946 4.30 26.06 18.30
C ILE A 946 3.43 26.15 19.56
N LEU A 947 2.56 27.16 19.67
CA LEU A 947 1.66 27.28 20.82
C LEU A 947 0.65 26.12 20.91
N ILE A 948 0.04 25.73 19.77
CA ILE A 948 -0.90 24.60 19.77
C ILE A 948 -0.19 23.28 20.13
N ILE A 949 1.05 23.08 19.66
CA ILE A 949 1.87 21.90 20.02
C ILE A 949 2.08 21.85 21.54
N HIS A 950 2.51 22.96 22.16
CA HIS A 950 2.72 23.00 23.61
C HIS A 950 1.42 22.71 24.37
N ILE A 951 0.31 23.33 23.98
CA ILE A 951 -0.98 23.12 24.66
C ILE A 951 -1.45 21.67 24.53
N GLN A 952 -1.39 21.08 23.33
CA GLN A 952 -1.87 19.71 23.10
C GLN A 952 -1.02 18.65 23.80
N ILE A 953 0.29 18.82 23.84
CA ILE A 953 1.18 17.87 24.51
C ILE A 953 0.91 17.87 26.01
N ASN A 954 0.75 19.05 26.60
CA ASN A 954 0.41 19.17 28.02
C ASN A 954 -1.04 18.73 28.30
N LEU A 955 -1.98 18.81 27.35
CA LEU A 955 -3.31 18.18 27.49
C LEU A 955 -3.26 16.65 27.44
N ALA A 956 -2.47 16.09 26.53
CA ALA A 956 -2.36 14.64 26.37
C ALA A 956 -1.63 13.98 27.55
N MET A 957 -0.61 14.67 28.07
CA MET A 957 0.28 14.14 29.09
C MET A 957 0.01 14.70 30.48
N GLY A 958 -0.64 15.83 30.68
CA GLY A 958 -0.97 16.30 32.04
C GLY A 958 -2.11 15.50 32.68
N VAL A 959 -2.22 15.58 34.00
CA VAL A 959 -3.27 14.89 34.78
C VAL A 959 -4.15 15.92 35.47
N ASN A 960 -5.46 15.72 35.45
CA ASN A 960 -6.40 16.63 36.09
C ASN A 960 -6.73 16.15 37.53
N PRO A 961 -6.31 16.87 38.59
CA PRO A 961 -6.61 16.52 39.98
C PRO A 961 -8.11 16.56 40.31
N LYS A 962 -8.92 17.32 39.56
CA LYS A 962 -10.35 17.47 39.84
C LYS A 962 -11.23 16.34 39.29
N LYS A 963 -10.71 15.45 38.43
CA LYS A 963 -11.51 14.39 37.83
C LYS A 963 -11.53 13.17 38.77
N LYS A 964 -12.50 13.11 39.69
CA LYS A 964 -12.78 11.88 40.46
C LYS A 964 -13.25 10.79 39.49
N ASN A 965 -12.58 9.64 39.47
CA ASN A 965 -12.89 8.53 38.57
C ASN A 965 -14.17 7.81 39.03
N LYS A 966 -15.34 8.41 38.77
CA LYS A 966 -16.63 7.76 39.04
C LYS A 966 -17.18 6.93 37.87
N GLU A 967 -16.51 6.89 36.71
CA GLU A 967 -17.08 6.34 35.46
C GLU A 967 -16.17 5.36 34.69
N GLU A 968 -14.99 4.98 35.19
CA GLU A 968 -14.08 4.05 34.46
C GLU A 968 -13.92 2.66 35.14
N SER A 969 -14.74 2.31 36.14
CA SER A 969 -14.61 1.06 36.92
C SER A 969 -15.67 -0.01 36.66
N THR A 970 -16.44 0.06 35.56
CA THR A 970 -17.48 -0.95 35.23
C THR A 970 -17.17 -1.76 33.95
N GLU A 971 -15.90 -1.90 33.56
CA GLU A 971 -15.51 -2.96 32.61
C GLU A 971 -15.05 -4.19 33.40
N GLU A 972 -15.83 -5.26 33.27
CA GLU A 972 -15.77 -6.56 33.96
C GLU A 972 -14.34 -7.15 34.04
N LEU A 973 -13.92 -7.46 35.26
CA LEU A 973 -12.75 -8.27 35.58
C LEU A 973 -13.25 -9.68 35.87
N ASP A 974 -13.21 -10.55 34.86
CA ASP A 974 -13.39 -11.98 35.04
C ASP A 974 -12.27 -12.54 35.94
N GLU A 975 -12.69 -13.33 36.93
CA GLU A 975 -11.89 -13.98 37.94
C GLU A 975 -10.85 -14.93 37.33
N VAL A 976 -9.57 -14.57 37.45
CA VAL A 976 -8.46 -15.50 37.23
C VAL A 976 -8.21 -16.24 38.55
N SER A 977 -8.66 -17.49 38.61
CA SER A 977 -8.36 -18.43 39.69
C SER A 977 -6.86 -18.73 39.76
N VAL A 978 -6.21 -18.32 40.84
CA VAL A 978 -4.82 -18.67 41.17
C VAL A 978 -4.81 -20.03 41.87
N LEU A 979 -4.21 -21.04 41.25
CA LEU A 979 -3.89 -22.33 41.90
C LEU A 979 -2.45 -22.31 42.47
N PRO A 980 -2.19 -23.07 43.54
CA PRO A 980 -1.01 -22.89 44.40
C PRO A 980 0.21 -23.67 43.89
N TYR A 981 1.37 -23.03 43.94
CA TYR A 981 2.67 -23.62 43.60
C TYR A 981 3.20 -24.40 44.83
N ASN A 982 3.17 -25.73 44.76
CA ASN A 982 3.74 -26.60 45.77
C ASN A 982 5.27 -26.65 45.66
N ASN A 983 5.93 -26.47 46.81
CA ASN A 983 7.35 -26.72 47.02
C ASN A 983 7.65 -28.22 46.90
N ALA A 984 8.50 -28.59 45.96
CA ALA A 984 9.16 -29.89 45.94
C ALA A 984 10.63 -29.71 46.31
N SER A 985 10.97 -30.24 47.47
CA SER A 985 12.31 -30.59 47.91
C SER A 985 13.02 -31.47 46.88
N ASN A 986 14.32 -31.26 46.68
CA ASN A 986 15.26 -32.37 46.73
C ASN A 986 16.67 -31.88 47.04
N ASN A 987 17.21 -32.48 48.09
CA ASN A 987 18.63 -32.62 48.38
C ASN A 987 19.31 -33.31 47.19
N ASP A 988 20.51 -32.86 46.83
CA ASP A 988 21.65 -33.77 46.83
C ASP A 988 22.98 -32.99 46.89
N ALA A 989 23.83 -33.49 47.77
CA ALA A 989 25.15 -32.99 48.09
C ALA A 989 26.20 -33.67 47.21
N ASN A 990 27.20 -32.91 46.74
CA ASN A 990 28.60 -33.03 47.17
C ASN A 990 29.62 -32.51 46.13
N ASN A 991 30.57 -31.76 46.69
CA ASN A 991 31.98 -31.60 46.28
C ASN A 991 32.33 -31.04 44.90
N SER A 992 32.90 -29.84 44.88
CA SER A 992 34.35 -29.69 45.08
C SER A 992 34.78 -28.21 45.12
N ASN A 993 35.79 -27.96 45.94
CA ASN A 993 36.41 -26.67 46.23
C ASN A 993 36.97 -25.96 44.99
N SER A 994 36.80 -24.65 44.90
CA SER A 994 37.94 -23.70 44.88
C SER A 994 37.48 -22.24 44.77
N THR A 995 38.17 -21.39 45.56
CA THR A 995 38.42 -19.95 45.35
C THR A 995 37.23 -18.98 45.42
N MET A 996 36.87 -18.65 46.67
CA MET A 996 37.10 -17.34 47.30
C MET A 996 37.52 -16.20 46.34
N ASP A 997 36.53 -15.48 45.84
CA ASP A 997 36.47 -14.01 45.76
C ASP A 997 35.08 -13.63 45.20
N ILE A 998 34.59 -12.44 45.56
CA ILE A 998 33.28 -11.85 45.18
C ILE A 998 32.13 -12.16 46.17
N LEU A 999 32.24 -11.59 47.37
CA LEU A 999 31.13 -11.41 48.31
C LEU A 999 30.91 -9.92 48.57
N GLU A 1000 30.42 -9.16 47.58
CA GLU A 1000 29.94 -7.78 47.82
C GLU A 1000 28.98 -7.20 46.75
N ASN A 1001 28.19 -8.02 46.05
CA ASN A 1001 27.29 -7.48 45.00
C ASN A 1001 25.88 -8.07 44.90
N THR A 1002 25.41 -8.80 45.92
CA THR A 1002 24.12 -9.50 45.85
C THR A 1002 22.93 -8.75 46.47
N ASN A 1003 23.14 -7.64 47.17
CA ASN A 1003 22.03 -6.85 47.74
C ASN A 1003 21.38 -5.82 46.81
N ASN A 1004 21.87 -5.66 45.57
CA ASN A 1004 21.25 -4.75 44.58
C ASN A 1004 20.49 -5.47 43.44
N MET A 1005 20.46 -6.81 43.43
CA MET A 1005 19.87 -7.57 42.33
C MET A 1005 18.44 -8.06 42.62
N SER A 1006 18.03 -8.15 43.89
CA SER A 1006 16.66 -8.53 44.29
C SER A 1006 15.65 -7.37 44.21
N LEU A 1007 16.08 -6.11 44.38
CA LEU A 1007 15.23 -4.93 44.18
C LEU A 1007 14.99 -4.59 42.68
N ARG A 1008 15.80 -5.15 41.77
CA ARG A 1008 15.66 -4.92 40.32
C ARG A 1008 14.66 -5.85 39.63
N LYS A 1009 14.30 -6.98 40.25
CA LYS A 1009 13.33 -7.93 39.68
C LYS A 1009 11.87 -7.62 40.03
N LEU A 1010 11.60 -6.76 41.01
CA LEU A 1010 10.23 -6.46 41.46
C LEU A 1010 9.50 -5.38 40.63
N HIS A 1011 10.18 -4.67 39.72
CA HIS A 1011 9.61 -3.50 39.02
C HIS A 1011 9.29 -3.70 37.53
N LEU A 1012 9.37 -4.95 37.03
CA LEU A 1012 9.24 -5.24 35.59
C LEU A 1012 7.95 -5.92 35.16
N THR A 1013 6.96 -6.02 36.04
CA THR A 1013 5.54 -6.21 35.70
C THR A 1013 4.90 -4.86 35.38
N ILE A 1014 5.49 -4.09 34.46
CA ILE A 1014 4.79 -2.93 33.88
C ILE A 1014 3.70 -3.50 32.97
N HIS A 1015 2.49 -3.57 33.51
CA HIS A 1015 1.25 -3.92 32.82
C HIS A 1015 1.26 -3.45 31.37
N THR A 1016 1.18 -4.40 30.43
CA THR A 1016 0.99 -4.17 28.99
C THR A 1016 -0.15 -3.19 28.69
N LYS A 1017 -1.18 -3.14 29.56
CA LYS A 1017 -2.28 -2.16 29.53
C LYS A 1017 -1.79 -0.68 29.61
N ASN A 1018 -0.84 -0.36 30.49
CA ASN A 1018 -0.33 1.01 30.65
C ASN A 1018 0.55 1.45 29.48
N VAL A 1019 1.28 0.51 28.88
CA VAL A 1019 2.09 0.73 27.69
C VAL A 1019 1.19 1.07 26.48
N ASN A 1020 0.08 0.36 26.31
CA ASN A 1020 -0.91 0.66 25.27
C ASN A 1020 -1.58 2.03 25.46
N LYS A 1021 -1.90 2.43 26.69
CA LYS A 1021 -2.44 3.76 27.01
C LYS A 1021 -1.44 4.87 26.66
N LEU A 1022 -0.15 4.68 26.99
CA LEU A 1022 0.93 5.59 26.59
C LEU A 1022 1.11 5.64 25.07
N PHE A 1023 1.02 4.50 24.37
CA PHE A 1023 1.09 4.45 22.91
C PHE A 1023 -0.06 5.17 22.23
N LYS A 1024 -1.28 5.07 22.76
CA LYS A 1024 -2.43 5.83 22.26
C LYS A 1024 -2.15 7.34 22.38
N LYS A 1025 -1.57 7.80 23.50
CA LYS A 1025 -1.16 9.20 23.70
C LYS A 1025 -0.06 9.63 22.72
N ILE A 1026 1.00 8.81 22.54
CA ILE A 1026 2.07 9.06 21.56
C ILE A 1026 1.53 9.16 20.13
N LYS A 1027 0.66 8.22 19.72
CA LYS A 1027 -0.01 8.23 18.41
C LYS A 1027 -0.83 9.50 18.22
N THR A 1028 -1.51 9.95 19.26
CA THR A 1028 -2.31 11.19 19.23
C THR A 1028 -1.43 12.42 19.02
N VAL A 1029 -0.30 12.51 19.74
CA VAL A 1029 0.66 13.60 19.61
C VAL A 1029 1.33 13.60 18.24
N ASN A 1030 1.84 12.47 17.75
CA ASN A 1030 2.45 12.41 16.42
C ASN A 1030 1.46 12.71 15.28
N ASN A 1031 0.22 12.25 15.40
CA ASN A 1031 -0.85 12.59 14.46
C ASN A 1031 -1.11 14.10 14.44
N LEU A 1032 -1.09 14.77 15.61
CA LEU A 1032 -1.19 16.22 15.69
C LEU A 1032 -0.04 16.91 14.92
N TYR A 1033 1.22 16.51 15.14
CA TYR A 1033 2.35 17.10 14.42
C TYR A 1033 2.24 16.90 12.90
N SER A 1034 1.82 15.71 12.47
CA SER A 1034 1.62 15.41 11.05
C SER A 1034 0.52 16.29 10.45
N LYS A 1035 -0.59 16.47 11.18
CA LYS A 1035 -1.68 17.38 10.78
C LYS A 1035 -1.22 18.83 10.71
N ILE A 1036 -0.48 19.32 11.70
CA ILE A 1036 0.04 20.69 11.73
C ILE A 1036 0.98 20.94 10.55
N TYR A 1037 1.88 19.99 10.27
CA TYR A 1037 2.79 20.09 9.13
C TYR A 1037 2.04 20.11 7.79
N LEU A 1038 1.05 19.23 7.62
CA LEU A 1038 0.19 19.20 6.43
C LEU A 1038 -0.59 20.51 6.26
N TYR A 1039 -1.17 21.05 7.35
CA TYR A 1039 -1.88 22.33 7.30
C TYR A 1039 -0.95 23.50 7.00
N TYR A 1040 0.29 23.48 7.49
CA TYR A 1040 1.27 24.51 7.16
C TYR A 1040 1.65 24.46 5.66
N ILE A 1041 1.89 23.26 5.09
CA ILE A 1041 2.14 23.12 3.64
C ILE A 1041 0.93 23.62 2.83
N PHE A 1042 -0.28 23.22 3.23
CA PHE A 1042 -1.50 23.67 2.56
C PHE A 1042 -1.67 25.18 2.62
N PHE A 1043 -1.35 25.80 3.76
CA PHE A 1043 -1.33 27.24 3.93
C PHE A 1043 -0.31 27.92 3.00
N VAL A 1044 0.91 27.38 2.89
CA VAL A 1044 1.92 27.88 1.95
C VAL A 1044 1.39 27.84 0.52
N ILE A 1045 0.76 26.74 0.10
CA ILE A 1045 0.18 26.58 -1.23
C ILE A 1045 -0.97 27.59 -1.45
N ILE A 1046 -1.85 27.79 -0.48
CA ILE A 1046 -2.92 28.79 -0.59
C ILE A 1046 -2.33 30.19 -0.77
N ILE A 1047 -1.34 30.57 0.04
CA ILE A 1047 -0.70 31.88 -0.07
C ILE A 1047 -0.03 32.05 -1.44
N THR A 1048 0.70 31.05 -1.94
CA THR A 1048 1.36 31.14 -3.26
C THR A 1048 0.34 31.21 -4.40
N VAL A 1049 -0.77 30.47 -4.32
CA VAL A 1049 -1.87 30.53 -5.29
C VAL A 1049 -2.55 31.90 -5.25
N LEU A 1050 -2.86 32.44 -4.07
CA LEU A 1050 -3.47 33.77 -3.91
C LEU A 1050 -2.57 34.85 -4.53
N ILE A 1051 -1.27 34.80 -4.26
CA ILE A 1051 -0.28 35.72 -4.85
C ILE A 1051 -0.25 35.56 -6.37
N THR A 1052 -0.21 34.32 -6.88
CA THR A 1052 -0.14 34.06 -8.33
C THR A 1052 -1.40 34.53 -9.06
N ILE A 1053 -2.58 34.25 -8.51
CA ILE A 1053 -3.87 34.71 -9.07
C ILE A 1053 -3.92 36.24 -9.13
N LYS A 1054 -3.44 36.93 -8.08
CA LYS A 1054 -3.43 38.38 -8.06
C LYS A 1054 -2.37 38.98 -8.97
N LYS A 1055 -1.19 38.38 -9.08
CA LYS A 1055 -0.16 38.77 -10.04
C LYS A 1055 -0.68 38.68 -11.48
N LEU A 1056 -1.45 37.64 -11.82
CA LEU A 1056 -2.07 37.48 -13.15
C LEU A 1056 -3.16 38.51 -13.44
N LYS A 1057 -3.78 39.10 -12.41
CA LYS A 1057 -4.81 40.14 -12.53
C LYS A 1057 -4.26 41.55 -12.30
N GLU A 1058 -2.94 41.71 -12.19
CA GLU A 1058 -2.33 42.95 -11.79
C GLU A 1058 -2.34 43.98 -12.93
N ASN A 1059 -3.34 44.87 -12.90
CA ASN A 1059 -3.23 46.19 -13.51
C ASN A 1059 -2.74 47.15 -12.43
N LYS A 1060 -1.62 47.86 -12.64
CA LYS A 1060 -1.07 48.84 -11.69
C LYS A 1060 -2.14 49.86 -11.30
N LYS A 1061 -2.76 49.69 -10.13
CA LYS A 1061 -3.86 50.53 -9.65
C LYS A 1061 -3.31 51.59 -8.69
N LEU A 1062 -2.88 52.71 -9.26
CA LEU A 1062 -2.58 53.92 -8.50
C LEU A 1062 -3.90 54.65 -8.23
N VAL A 1063 -4.28 54.77 -6.97
CA VAL A 1063 -5.52 55.45 -6.56
C VAL A 1063 -5.19 56.88 -6.14
N PHE A 1064 -5.95 57.85 -6.64
CA PHE A 1064 -5.78 59.26 -6.30
C PHE A 1064 -6.42 59.52 -4.93
N ASP A 1065 -5.62 60.06 -4.00
CA ASP A 1065 -6.09 60.45 -2.67
C ASP A 1065 -6.64 61.89 -2.71
N LEU A 1066 -7.96 62.01 -2.59
CA LEU A 1066 -8.70 63.28 -2.60
C LEU A 1066 -8.26 64.26 -1.50
N SER A 1067 -7.75 63.75 -0.37
CA SER A 1067 -7.34 64.59 0.77
C SER A 1067 -5.98 65.28 0.56
N ASN A 1068 -5.10 64.69 -0.27
CA ASN A 1068 -3.71 65.14 -0.45
C ASN A 1068 -3.36 65.52 -1.90
N LYS A 1069 -4.30 65.39 -2.84
CA LYS A 1069 -4.12 65.62 -4.29
C LYS A 1069 -2.91 64.88 -4.90
N LYS A 1070 -2.64 63.65 -4.43
CA LYS A 1070 -1.49 62.81 -4.84
C LYS A 1070 -1.90 61.35 -5.03
N PHE A 1071 -1.13 60.59 -5.81
CA PHE A 1071 -1.40 59.17 -6.07
C PHE A 1071 -0.73 58.26 -5.03
N LYS A 1072 -1.46 57.22 -4.58
CA LYS A 1072 -0.95 56.14 -3.72
C LYS A 1072 -1.06 54.77 -4.43
N TYR A 1073 -0.15 53.86 -4.09
CA TYR A 1073 -0.23 52.47 -4.52
C TYR A 1073 -1.20 51.71 -3.61
N GLU A 1074 -2.28 51.17 -4.19
CA GLU A 1074 -3.24 50.31 -3.48
C GLU A 1074 -2.77 48.86 -3.59
N CYS A 1075 -2.40 48.22 -2.46
CA CYS A 1075 -1.98 46.83 -2.54
C CYS A 1075 -3.19 45.90 -2.74
N PRO A 1076 -3.20 45.07 -3.81
CA PRO A 1076 -4.30 44.15 -4.09
C PRO A 1076 -4.44 43.00 -3.07
N LEU A 1077 -3.50 42.86 -2.13
CA LEU A 1077 -3.51 41.85 -1.07
C LEU A 1077 -4.09 42.37 0.26
N ASP A 1078 -4.35 43.67 0.41
CA ASP A 1078 -4.86 44.24 1.66
C ASP A 1078 -6.23 43.66 2.06
N GLU A 1079 -7.12 43.40 1.08
CA GLU A 1079 -8.41 42.71 1.31
C GLU A 1079 -8.22 41.31 1.92
N TYR A 1080 -7.20 40.58 1.45
CA TYR A 1080 -6.87 39.24 1.93
C TYR A 1080 -6.18 39.29 3.29
N ASN A 1081 -5.40 40.34 3.56
CA ASN A 1081 -4.78 40.55 4.86
C ASN A 1081 -5.87 40.70 5.94
N ASN A 1082 -6.92 41.49 5.66
CA ASN A 1082 -8.09 41.59 6.54
C ASN A 1082 -8.78 40.25 6.77
N ALA A 1083 -9.02 39.49 5.71
CA ALA A 1083 -9.66 38.17 5.79
C ALA A 1083 -8.80 37.17 6.59
N LEU A 1084 -7.48 37.15 6.36
CA LEU A 1084 -6.55 36.27 7.07
C LEU A 1084 -6.41 36.67 8.54
N SER A 1085 -6.32 37.96 8.86
CA SER A 1085 -6.31 38.43 10.26
C SER A 1085 -7.60 38.07 10.99
N PHE A 1086 -8.75 38.07 10.31
CA PHE A 1086 -10.00 37.59 10.89
C PHE A 1086 -9.98 36.07 11.12
N ILE A 1087 -9.48 35.29 10.16
CA ILE A 1087 -9.31 33.83 10.31
C ILE A 1087 -8.34 33.51 11.47
N GLU A 1088 -7.24 34.25 11.58
CA GLU A 1088 -6.29 34.16 12.69
C GLU A 1088 -6.98 34.44 14.03
N PHE A 1089 -7.82 35.48 14.12
CA PHE A 1089 -8.64 35.76 15.30
C PHE A 1089 -9.54 34.57 15.67
N VAL A 1090 -10.24 33.98 14.69
CA VAL A 1090 -11.12 32.82 14.90
C VAL A 1090 -10.34 31.60 15.42
N PHE A 1091 -9.11 31.38 14.95
CA PHE A 1091 -8.27 30.27 15.43
C PHE A 1091 -7.85 30.38 16.91
N PHE A 1092 -7.90 31.57 17.51
CA PHE A 1092 -7.62 31.72 18.94
C PHE A 1092 -8.73 31.24 19.87
N ILE A 1093 -9.98 31.17 19.40
CA ILE A 1093 -11.12 30.68 20.17
C ILE A 1093 -10.89 29.23 20.66
N PRO A 1094 -10.57 28.24 19.80
CA PRO A 1094 -10.30 26.88 20.28
C PRO A 1094 -9.02 26.78 21.13
N LEU A 1095 -8.01 27.65 20.90
CA LEU A 1095 -6.79 27.68 21.73
C LEU A 1095 -7.10 28.08 23.16
N THR A 1096 -7.84 29.17 23.36
CA THR A 1096 -8.21 29.69 24.70
C THR A 1096 -9.06 28.67 25.47
N ILE A 1097 -10.04 28.02 24.82
CA ILE A 1097 -10.87 26.96 25.43
C ILE A 1097 -10.00 25.80 25.93
N ARG A 1098 -9.08 25.31 25.08
CA ARG A 1098 -8.19 24.19 25.40
C ARG A 1098 -7.21 24.55 26.49
N GLN A 1099 -6.74 25.79 26.51
CA GLN A 1099 -5.80 26.27 27.50
C GLN A 1099 -6.41 26.39 28.89
N LYS A 1100 -7.67 26.87 29.01
CA LYS A 1100 -8.41 26.89 30.28
C LYS A 1100 -8.46 25.49 30.91
N LYS A 1101 -8.53 24.44 30.08
CA LYS A 1101 -8.45 23.04 30.54
C LYS A 1101 -7.07 22.65 31.03
N VAL A 1102 -5.98 23.02 30.34
CA VAL A 1102 -4.60 22.71 30.79
C VAL A 1102 -4.27 23.33 32.14
N TRP A 1103 -4.82 24.50 32.45
CA TRP A 1103 -4.53 25.18 33.72
C TRP A 1103 -4.89 24.40 34.96
N SER A 1104 -5.94 23.57 34.89
CA SER A 1104 -6.29 22.72 36.02
C SER A 1104 -5.35 21.52 36.17
N TYR A 1105 -4.49 21.24 35.19
CA TYR A 1105 -3.66 20.04 35.17
C TYR A 1105 -2.39 20.20 36.00
N GLU A 1106 -1.87 19.06 36.43
CA GLU A 1106 -0.55 18.88 37.01
C GLU A 1106 0.30 18.00 36.08
N CYS A 1107 1.59 17.85 36.40
CA CYS A 1107 2.57 17.18 35.52
C CYS A 1107 2.66 17.84 34.13
N ILE A 1108 2.69 19.17 34.10
CA ILE A 1108 2.78 20.02 32.89
C ILE A 1108 3.95 21.01 32.99
N PHE A 1109 4.46 21.48 31.86
CA PHE A 1109 5.50 22.51 31.86
C PHE A 1109 4.96 23.89 32.28
N LYS A 1110 5.71 24.60 33.12
CA LYS A 1110 5.32 25.94 33.61
C LYS A 1110 5.26 26.99 32.50
N ILE A 1111 5.96 26.77 31.37
CA ILE A 1111 5.89 27.64 30.18
C ILE A 1111 4.44 27.80 29.67
N VAL A 1112 3.58 26.78 29.83
CA VAL A 1112 2.19 26.83 29.36
C VAL A 1112 1.35 27.88 30.10
N LYS A 1113 1.72 28.22 31.34
CA LYS A 1113 1.08 29.31 32.08
C LYS A 1113 1.35 30.66 31.41
N TYR A 1114 2.60 30.89 31.00
CA TYR A 1114 2.99 32.12 30.32
C TYR A 1114 2.41 32.22 28.91
N ILE A 1115 2.31 31.08 28.20
CA ILE A 1115 1.60 30.99 26.91
C ILE A 1115 0.15 31.49 27.03
N ASN A 1116 -0.50 31.40 28.20
CA ASN A 1116 -1.87 31.90 28.38
C ASN A 1116 -1.94 33.42 28.39
N TYR A 1117 -1.06 34.03 29.18
CA TYR A 1117 -0.95 35.48 29.19
C TYR A 1117 -0.56 35.98 27.80
N SER A 1118 0.33 35.26 27.11
CA SER A 1118 0.67 35.54 25.72
C SER A 1118 -0.56 35.48 24.80
N ILE A 1119 -1.36 34.41 24.81
CA ILE A 1119 -2.52 34.30 23.91
C ILE A 1119 -3.55 35.43 24.14
N LEU A 1120 -3.83 35.80 25.39
CA LEU A 1120 -4.76 36.91 25.68
C LEU A 1120 -4.24 38.25 25.15
N ILE A 1121 -2.95 38.53 25.36
CA ILE A 1121 -2.30 39.72 24.83
C ILE A 1121 -2.29 39.69 23.30
N TRP A 1122 -2.03 38.51 22.70
CA TRP A 1122 -2.00 38.34 21.27
C TRP A 1122 -3.35 38.65 20.63
N ILE A 1123 -4.44 38.11 21.19
CA ILE A 1123 -5.80 38.39 20.71
C ILE A 1123 -6.08 39.90 20.76
N ALA A 1124 -5.74 40.57 21.87
CA ALA A 1124 -6.04 41.98 22.07
C ALA A 1124 -5.19 42.92 21.20
N THR A 1125 -3.91 42.60 21.00
CA THR A 1125 -2.92 43.52 20.39
C THR A 1125 -2.42 43.08 19.01
N GLY A 1126 -2.78 41.89 18.53
CA GLY A 1126 -2.44 41.36 17.21
C GLY A 1126 -3.59 41.53 16.20
N PRO A 1127 -4.33 40.45 15.85
CA PRO A 1127 -5.32 40.50 14.76
C PRO A 1127 -6.47 41.48 15.04
N PHE A 1128 -6.85 41.69 16.30
CA PHE A 1128 -7.87 42.67 16.66
C PHE A 1128 -7.42 44.12 16.39
N LEU A 1129 -6.15 44.43 16.70
CA LEU A 1129 -5.58 45.74 16.39
C LEU A 1129 -5.50 45.96 14.87
N TYR A 1130 -5.19 44.91 14.10
CA TYR A 1130 -5.21 44.95 12.65
C TYR A 1130 -6.61 45.29 12.11
N PHE A 1131 -7.67 44.70 12.68
CA PHE A 1131 -9.05 45.01 12.34
C PHE A 1131 -9.41 46.47 12.67
N ILE A 1132 -9.11 46.95 13.88
CA ILE A 1132 -9.33 48.34 14.29
C ILE A 1132 -8.61 49.32 13.36
N ALA A 1133 -7.34 49.04 13.03
CA ALA A 1133 -6.55 49.89 12.16
C ALA A 1133 -7.15 50.04 10.76
N ASN A 1134 -7.73 48.97 10.22
CA ASN A 1134 -8.37 48.98 8.90
C ASN A 1134 -9.73 49.67 8.88
N VAL A 1135 -10.52 49.56 9.96
CA VAL A 1135 -11.85 50.19 10.05
C VAL A 1135 -11.74 51.68 10.41
N VAL A 1136 -10.91 52.02 11.40
CA VAL A 1136 -10.86 53.38 11.97
C VAL A 1136 -10.00 54.34 11.14
N PHE A 1137 -8.95 53.84 10.46
CA PHE A 1137 -7.99 54.67 9.73
C PHE A 1137 -8.00 54.41 8.21
N GLN A 1138 -9.17 54.10 7.64
CA GLN A 1138 -9.33 53.84 6.20
C GLN A 1138 -8.81 55.00 5.32
N ASP A 1139 -9.03 56.23 5.78
CA ASP A 1139 -8.67 57.45 5.04
C ASP A 1139 -7.33 58.08 5.47
N ASN A 1140 -6.74 57.64 6.59
CA ASN A 1140 -5.46 58.18 7.11
C ASN A 1140 -4.37 57.10 7.15
N ILE A 1141 -3.75 56.88 5.99
CA ILE A 1141 -2.73 55.85 5.78
C ILE A 1141 -1.50 56.01 6.69
N LYS A 1142 -1.13 57.25 7.04
CA LYS A 1142 0.01 57.52 7.92
C LYS A 1142 -0.25 56.99 9.33
N SER A 1143 -1.41 57.31 9.90
CA SER A 1143 -1.81 56.82 11.22
C SER A 1143 -2.01 55.31 11.24
N LYS A 1144 -2.55 54.74 10.15
CA LYS A 1144 -2.69 53.29 9.99
C LYS A 1144 -1.34 52.57 10.05
N ILE A 1145 -0.35 53.01 9.26
CA ILE A 1145 0.99 52.41 9.25
C ILE A 1145 1.66 52.54 10.62
N LEU A 1146 1.59 53.73 11.24
CA LEU A 1146 2.20 53.95 12.56
C LEU A 1146 1.59 53.05 13.65
N LEU A 1147 0.26 52.92 13.67
CA LEU A 1147 -0.46 52.07 14.62
C LEU A 1147 -0.12 50.59 14.42
N LEU A 1148 -0.09 50.12 13.18
CA LEU A 1148 0.22 48.72 12.85
C LEU A 1148 1.67 48.37 13.20
N THR A 1149 2.64 49.22 12.85
CA THR A 1149 4.06 48.94 13.14
C THR A 1149 4.33 48.93 14.64
N ASN A 1150 3.88 49.96 15.37
CA ASN A 1150 4.12 50.06 16.82
C ASN A 1150 3.31 49.00 17.60
N GLY A 1151 2.09 48.72 17.14
CA GLY A 1151 1.24 47.67 17.69
C GLY A 1151 1.83 46.28 17.54
N ASN A 1152 2.26 45.90 16.34
CA ASN A 1152 2.93 44.63 16.09
C ASN A 1152 4.24 44.54 16.90
N PHE A 1153 5.05 45.59 16.91
CA PHE A 1153 6.26 45.65 17.72
C PHE A 1153 5.99 45.32 19.19
N LEU A 1154 5.04 46.04 19.81
CA LEU A 1154 4.71 45.87 21.22
C LEU A 1154 4.13 44.48 21.49
N CYS A 1155 3.19 44.03 20.65
CA CYS A 1155 2.55 42.72 20.76
C CYS A 1155 3.58 41.60 20.75
N TYR A 1156 4.33 41.46 19.67
CA TYR A 1156 5.23 40.32 19.49
C TYR A 1156 6.46 40.38 20.40
N THR A 1157 6.87 41.58 20.85
CA THR A 1157 7.91 41.72 21.88
C THR A 1157 7.43 41.15 23.20
N ILE A 1158 6.22 41.53 23.66
CA ILE A 1158 5.64 41.02 24.90
C ILE A 1158 5.41 39.50 24.80
N LEU A 1159 4.90 39.01 23.67
CA LEU A 1159 4.71 37.58 23.43
C LEU A 1159 6.03 36.81 23.53
N TYR A 1160 7.08 37.35 22.93
CA TYR A 1160 8.41 36.74 22.95
C TYR A 1160 8.97 36.68 24.36
N PHE A 1161 8.92 37.80 25.09
CA PHE A 1161 9.40 37.85 26.47
C PHE A 1161 8.63 36.88 27.37
N LEU A 1162 7.30 36.86 27.31
CA LEU A 1162 6.49 35.93 28.13
C LEU A 1162 6.80 34.46 27.83
N TYR A 1163 6.94 34.11 26.54
CA TYR A 1163 7.28 32.75 26.14
C TYR A 1163 8.67 32.33 26.65
N MET A 1164 9.67 33.22 26.50
CA MET A 1164 11.06 32.94 26.85
C MET A 1164 11.39 33.11 28.34
N TYR A 1165 10.57 33.87 29.09
CA TYR A 1165 10.83 34.29 30.47
C TYR A 1165 11.21 33.12 31.37
N ASN A 1166 10.41 32.05 31.39
CA ASN A 1166 10.66 30.92 32.28
C ASN A 1166 11.98 30.20 31.93
N ILE A 1167 12.26 30.02 30.63
CA ILE A 1167 13.47 29.32 30.18
C ILE A 1167 14.71 30.14 30.57
N ILE A 1168 14.72 31.43 30.22
CA ILE A 1168 15.85 32.32 30.48
C ILE A 1168 16.07 32.47 31.99
N LYS A 1169 15.00 32.73 32.77
CA LYS A 1169 15.07 32.85 34.24
C LYS A 1169 15.66 31.60 34.90
N THR A 1170 15.20 30.40 34.50
CA THR A 1170 15.70 29.15 35.09
C THR A 1170 17.18 28.93 34.77
N ILE A 1171 17.64 29.31 33.58
CA ILE A 1171 19.06 29.22 33.19
C ILE A 1171 19.90 30.25 33.97
N ILE A 1172 19.46 31.50 34.07
CA ILE A 1172 20.20 32.58 34.76
C ILE A 1172 20.36 32.26 36.26
N ILE A 1173 19.32 31.75 36.92
CA ILE A 1173 19.38 31.38 38.35
C ILE A 1173 20.18 30.06 38.55
N ARG A 1174 20.75 29.47 37.48
CA ARG A 1174 21.52 28.22 37.48
C ARG A 1174 20.72 27.01 37.97
N LYS A 1175 19.40 27.02 37.80
CA LYS A 1175 18.50 25.93 38.19
C LYS A 1175 17.92 25.17 36.99
N SER A 1176 18.63 25.22 35.86
CA SER A 1176 18.23 24.58 34.60
C SER A 1176 18.15 23.06 34.65
N GLU A 1177 18.84 22.43 35.61
CA GLU A 1177 18.90 20.97 35.78
C GLU A 1177 17.80 20.43 36.70
N ASN A 1178 17.16 21.28 37.51
CA ASN A 1178 16.13 20.87 38.46
C ASN A 1178 14.72 21.07 37.85
N PRO A 1179 13.97 19.99 37.62
CA PRO A 1179 12.62 20.06 37.02
C PRO A 1179 11.61 20.89 37.81
N GLN A 1180 11.74 21.02 39.13
CA GLN A 1180 10.83 21.81 39.96
C GLN A 1180 10.70 23.26 39.46
N TYR A 1181 11.72 23.80 38.79
CA TYR A 1181 11.73 25.19 38.35
C TYR A 1181 10.98 25.41 37.03
N PHE A 1182 10.82 24.39 36.20
CA PHE A 1182 10.21 24.51 34.87
C PHE A 1182 9.08 23.51 34.59
N PHE A 1183 8.85 22.56 35.48
CA PHE A 1183 7.78 21.56 35.45
C PHE A 1183 6.93 21.68 36.73
N LYS A 1184 5.61 21.59 36.60
CA LYS A 1184 4.68 21.64 37.74
C LYS A 1184 4.53 20.23 38.32
N TYR A 1185 5.00 20.05 39.55
CA TYR A 1185 4.92 18.78 40.26
C TYR A 1185 3.46 18.46 40.62
N PRO A 1186 3.10 17.17 40.69
CA PRO A 1186 1.78 16.80 41.16
C PRO A 1186 1.65 17.03 42.66
N SER A 1187 0.41 17.15 43.14
CA SER A 1187 0.09 17.21 44.56
C SER A 1187 0.52 15.92 45.28
N PRO A 1188 0.76 15.93 46.60
CA PRO A 1188 1.18 14.75 47.36
C PRO A 1188 0.27 13.52 47.19
N ASN A 1189 -1.00 13.73 46.86
CA ASN A 1189 -1.98 12.66 46.67
C ASN A 1189 -1.86 11.93 45.31
N PHE A 1190 -0.88 12.24 44.47
CA PHE A 1190 -0.75 11.66 43.14
C PHE A 1190 0.06 10.35 43.13
N CYS A 1191 -0.59 9.28 42.67
CA CYS A 1191 -0.01 7.96 42.52
C CYS A 1191 0.76 7.87 41.19
N PHE A 1192 2.09 7.85 41.22
CA PHE A 1192 2.89 7.79 39.99
C PHE A 1192 2.81 6.45 39.26
N GLU A 1193 2.54 5.35 39.98
CA GLU A 1193 2.37 4.00 39.40
C GLU A 1193 1.11 3.91 38.55
N HIS A 1194 -0.02 4.33 39.12
CA HIS A 1194 -1.34 4.25 38.47
C HIS A 1194 -1.71 5.52 37.69
N LYS A 1195 -0.96 6.62 37.86
CA LYS A 1195 -1.20 7.95 37.27
C LYS A 1195 -2.60 8.50 37.59
N ILE A 1196 -3.08 8.28 38.82
CA ILE A 1196 -4.39 8.71 39.33
C ILE A 1196 -4.22 9.29 40.75
N TYR A 1197 -5.20 10.06 41.22
CA TYR A 1197 -5.18 10.66 42.57
C TYR A 1197 -5.89 9.80 43.63
N ASP A 1198 -6.54 8.72 43.21
CA ASP A 1198 -7.32 7.83 44.06
C ASP A 1198 -6.82 6.40 43.82
N CYS A 1199 -5.80 5.99 44.59
CA CYS A 1199 -5.20 4.65 44.55
C CYS A 1199 -4.77 4.24 45.96
N ASP A 1200 -4.91 2.98 46.35
CA ASP A 1200 -4.52 2.49 47.68
C ASP A 1200 -3.01 2.20 47.82
N CYS A 1201 -2.16 2.70 46.90
CA CYS A 1201 -0.70 2.55 47.03
C CYS A 1201 -0.16 3.38 48.19
N ASP A 1202 0.90 2.88 48.83
CA ASP A 1202 1.68 3.61 49.83
C ASP A 1202 2.22 4.92 49.24
N ARG A 1203 1.94 6.04 49.92
CA ARG A 1203 2.12 7.41 49.41
C ARG A 1203 3.26 8.17 50.10
N ASP A 1204 3.89 7.56 51.12
CA ASP A 1204 5.03 8.16 51.82
C ASP A 1204 6.31 8.00 51.00
N MET A 1205 6.39 8.79 49.91
CA MET A 1205 7.57 8.83 49.05
C MET A 1205 8.52 9.94 49.49
N ASN A 1206 9.75 9.55 49.82
CA ASN A 1206 10.86 10.48 50.02
C ASN A 1206 11.07 11.35 48.75
N GLU A 1207 11.52 12.60 48.92
CA GLU A 1207 11.73 13.59 47.85
C GLU A 1207 12.58 13.03 46.68
N VAL A 1208 13.55 12.17 46.99
CA VAL A 1208 14.40 11.47 46.00
C VAL A 1208 13.59 10.55 45.08
N ILE A 1209 12.57 9.86 45.61
CA ILE A 1209 11.71 8.94 44.86
C ILE A 1209 10.79 9.75 43.93
N VAL A 1210 10.22 10.84 44.44
CA VAL A 1210 9.37 11.76 43.67
C VAL A 1210 10.17 12.35 42.49
N GLU A 1211 11.41 12.77 42.73
CA GLU A 1211 12.28 13.28 41.66
C GLU A 1211 12.57 12.21 40.59
N ASN A 1212 12.86 10.98 40.99
CA ASN A 1212 13.09 9.86 40.06
C ASN A 1212 11.87 9.54 39.21
N GLN A 1213 10.67 9.58 39.79
CA GLN A 1213 9.43 9.34 39.06
C GLN A 1213 9.11 10.47 38.08
N ILE A 1214 9.40 11.71 38.45
CA ILE A 1214 9.27 12.88 37.56
C ILE A 1214 10.27 12.81 36.41
N ASN A 1215 11.49 12.35 36.66
CA ASN A 1215 12.47 12.07 35.60
C ASN A 1215 11.94 11.02 34.61
N GLY A 1216 11.28 9.97 35.11
CA GLY A 1216 10.58 8.99 34.28
C GLY A 1216 9.45 9.61 33.45
N TYR A 1217 8.68 10.53 34.04
CA TYR A 1217 7.60 11.24 33.35
C TYR A 1217 8.11 12.18 32.25
N LEU A 1218 9.20 12.90 32.51
CA LEU A 1218 9.85 13.78 31.54
C LEU A 1218 10.49 13.00 30.40
N LEU A 1219 10.98 11.78 30.67
CA LEU A 1219 11.43 10.86 29.64
C LEU A 1219 10.27 10.46 28.70
N ASP A 1220 9.08 10.21 29.24
CA ASP A 1220 7.88 9.95 28.43
C ASP A 1220 7.50 11.17 27.58
N TYR A 1221 7.59 12.40 28.12
CA TYR A 1221 7.45 13.63 27.32
C TYR A 1221 8.48 13.70 26.19
N LYS A 1222 9.78 13.53 26.51
CA LYS A 1222 10.87 13.55 25.52
C LYS A 1222 10.66 12.55 24.39
N TYR A 1223 10.14 11.38 24.72
CA TYR A 1223 9.87 10.33 23.73
C TYR A 1223 8.66 10.65 22.84
N CYS A 1224 7.60 11.25 23.41
CA CYS A 1224 6.49 11.80 22.62
C CYS A 1224 6.95 12.93 21.68
N LEU A 1225 8.00 13.66 22.05
CA LEU A 1225 8.46 14.88 21.38
C LEU A 1225 9.39 14.66 20.17
N ASN A 1226 10.18 13.58 20.13
CA ASN A 1226 11.15 13.38 19.05
C ASN A 1226 10.49 12.84 17.76
N LEU A 1227 10.12 13.70 16.80
CA LEU A 1227 9.58 13.25 15.50
C LEU A 1227 10.66 12.85 14.50
N PHE A 1228 11.81 13.54 14.58
CA PHE A 1228 12.93 13.35 13.69
C PHE A 1228 14.14 12.91 14.51
N ASP A 1229 14.86 11.90 14.03
CA ASP A 1229 16.20 11.56 14.49
C ASP A 1229 17.18 12.05 13.43
N ILE A 1230 18.14 12.88 13.82
CA ILE A 1230 19.20 13.30 12.92
C ILE A 1230 20.42 12.44 13.27
N SER A 1231 20.59 11.35 12.55
CA SER A 1231 21.74 10.44 12.69
C SER A 1231 22.50 10.40 11.38
N ASN A 1232 23.84 10.53 11.43
CA ASN A 1232 24.73 10.50 10.26
C ASN A 1232 24.40 11.55 9.17
N GLY A 1233 24.01 12.76 9.58
CA GLY A 1233 23.68 13.85 8.66
C GLY A 1233 22.36 13.67 7.89
N LYS A 1234 21.59 12.60 8.15
CA LYS A 1234 20.29 12.34 7.53
C LYS A 1234 19.17 12.55 8.55
N VAL A 1235 18.10 13.23 8.12
CA VAL A 1235 16.90 13.43 8.92
C VAL A 1235 15.98 12.22 8.73
N HIS A 1236 15.86 11.38 9.75
CA HIS A 1236 14.96 10.24 9.75
C HIS A 1236 13.67 10.58 10.49
N ILE A 1237 12.51 10.45 9.84
CA ILE A 1237 11.23 10.44 10.55
C ILE A 1237 11.20 9.16 11.39
N ILE A 1238 11.15 9.29 12.71
CA ILE A 1238 11.12 8.12 13.58
C ILE A 1238 9.71 7.54 13.53
N SER A 1239 9.54 6.48 12.75
CA SER A 1239 8.29 5.73 12.72
C SER A 1239 7.95 5.25 14.14
N HIS A 1240 6.65 5.17 14.44
CA HIS A 1240 6.17 4.67 15.73
C HIS A 1240 6.79 3.31 16.07
N ILE A 1241 7.00 2.46 15.07
CA ILE A 1241 7.59 1.13 15.21
C ILE A 1241 9.08 1.20 15.60
N LYS A 1242 9.85 2.13 15.02
CA LYS A 1242 11.27 2.32 15.34
C LYS A 1242 11.46 2.92 16.74
N LYS A 1243 10.55 3.81 17.16
CA LYS A 1243 10.47 4.25 18.56
C LYS A 1243 10.30 3.03 19.48
N ILE A 1244 9.28 2.20 19.23
CA ILE A 1244 8.96 1.00 20.03
C ILE A 1244 10.19 0.10 20.19
N LYS A 1245 10.85 -0.22 19.07
CA LYS A 1245 12.05 -1.06 19.03
C LYS A 1245 13.21 -0.47 19.84
N ASN A 1246 13.38 0.85 19.85
CA ASN A 1246 14.44 1.50 20.65
C ASN A 1246 14.14 1.57 22.15
N LYS A 1247 12.87 1.66 22.59
CA LYS A 1247 12.50 1.62 24.02
C LYS A 1247 12.53 0.19 24.57
N SER A 1248 12.12 -0.81 23.77
CA SER A 1248 12.29 -2.23 24.11
C SER A 1248 13.76 -2.62 24.14
N ASN A 1249 14.55 -2.23 23.14
CA ASN A 1249 15.98 -2.57 23.07
C ASN A 1249 16.81 -1.86 24.13
N LYS A 1250 16.53 -0.59 24.49
CA LYS A 1250 17.23 0.07 25.61
C LYS A 1250 16.84 -0.45 26.99
N LYS A 1251 15.64 -1.05 27.14
CA LYS A 1251 15.31 -1.85 28.32
C LYS A 1251 16.08 -3.16 28.32
N ALA A 1252 16.14 -3.86 27.18
CA ALA A 1252 16.89 -5.11 27.01
C ALA A 1252 18.43 -4.94 27.12
N PHE A 1253 18.98 -3.77 26.78
CA PHE A 1253 20.41 -3.46 26.89
C PHE A 1253 20.84 -2.89 28.26
N LYS A 1254 19.89 -2.60 29.15
CA LYS A 1254 20.17 -2.23 30.57
C LYS A 1254 19.92 -3.40 31.53
N PHE A 1255 19.62 -4.57 31.00
CA PHE A 1255 19.55 -5.85 31.70
C PHE A 1255 20.91 -6.52 31.69
#